data_AF-A0A494WMC7-F1
#
_entry.id   AF-A0A494WMC7-F1
#
_cell.length_a   1.000
_cell.length_b   1.000
_cell.length_c   1.000
_cell.angle_alpha   90.00
_cell.angle_beta   90.00
_cell.angle_gamma   90.00
#
_symmetry.space_group_name_H-M   'P 1'
#
loop_
_entity.id
_entity.type
_entity.pdbx_description
1 polymer ?
#
loop_
_entity_poly.entity_id
_entity_poly.type
_entity_poly.pdbx_seq_one_letter_code
_entity_poly.pdbx_strand_id
1 'polypeptide(L)'
;MFRILHLSDIHIGKTYKEPDSIACKIASDIDYNGLSAINCIIVTGDIFDGQVAVTDSLINTAVDFFETLLIEINSNQEKSQIKKEDVIFVPGNHDLIRVDDLQKRWSKYQDFLKKFYGGIPSYYFEKNYSLFKEYKEHKIAFVGFNSCEIEKRNLFDNKYISKFEKYIKESELEKCGIDKTKVVEVMRSEIASEYDDYGYIPLSQITPIERKIKKLDDYIVVALFHHHFYLFPEVAHQFGDSSLIRNYAEVIQHLRYMNVSIVLHGHKHFALERPFIMDDYYESADNIIDVFAGGSVGTDRKEEHTFGVLDLYEKKDDIKLKHNKFVYNGENLEPIIKKQVPPQKLSGRVVKLLEILKTLNPEKFELYEETAEKAFRSYDSCSKIISWVSEAITGFTEVYKYLDRDYNNILFLLYAINYRAICYMKIVGKENSYFESASETWNTFYDMSLGQTDFMISKNDYHEMFMFKKLKEAASYCDKLLNNCDNKKSQIYLAFTMLGMFFTDLYLVLTKYADDFKESIKYKVNIKIEENKFHENVPAPRIVVKSDADRRSAYIDLLCNEATAHKMAVLFIKEFDLLINKFEDYFKIIGLKLYYLLPRIDKDRMKNTLDNYNFEAYIPTLIPLLTGDNIYSSKVVFARELIQNSIDAISVREAKDERMFSKEILIEIKVDENGKRYFKIVDRGTGMDRYKIERYFTSIGRSFYSGEEYEDLNISYKPISNFGIGFLSSFMVCQEIDVKTKYYIDNSEGLKLHIPNYDGCFFIELDKEANIGTELKLYLDTTIDDKSVVDYIRKVMQDIKYAINIRCLNENGEEKQIYIPAHAVRRQGELEEFKFFIPFLENGDVGMINYSEEILNNKYIDKYEYGLLIRKKKDFKTDNKHMILNSGIAVERASLGSVFGKNIRRSNYIYDSYEGERTYNDIIVNFPSNWLQLDVARENITGFSNISNYKNSKRTAYLVGVKIASCLYSQISQYIQYTEGRKTNIPAICLQDVIQYALDFCGNQRSEEELRTKLADLKYILSIEFTEKGLCYKIIRNGVHGERIRLIYSGANAKKERDKWLHRLHKQEIGMNHPLGEQIDDEYDIRISSREMIRLFEETVHRNDVYVSEKIRYRLDHLMKDMPGALRIGGNDKNIFRFLSLFLLNIPDKAICDSSKEISINVFMLETVFLQYFRIGSEDTQEMKIMYDELLKMFSIH
;
A
#
# COMPACT_ATOMS: atom_id res chain seq x y z
N MET A 1 -0.58 -4.66 44.54
CA MET A 1 0.12 -3.44 44.09
C MET A 1 1.59 -3.75 43.92
N PHE A 2 2.18 -3.34 42.80
CA PHE A 2 3.61 -3.47 42.49
C PHE A 2 4.14 -2.12 42.00
N ARG A 3 5.10 -1.54 42.72
CA ARG A 3 5.60 -0.18 42.49
C ARG A 3 6.91 -0.18 41.72
N ILE A 4 6.99 0.63 40.68
CA ILE A 4 8.11 0.73 39.76
C ILE A 4 8.66 2.16 39.82
N LEU A 5 9.97 2.31 40.03
CA LEU A 5 10.68 3.56 39.76
C LEU A 5 11.17 3.53 38.30
N HIS A 6 10.62 4.37 37.44
CA HIS A 6 11.00 4.48 36.02
C HIS A 6 11.91 5.69 35.80
N LEU A 7 13.15 5.41 35.42
CA LEU A 7 14.16 6.38 35.02
C LEU A 7 14.43 6.23 33.51
N SER A 8 14.82 7.33 32.86
CA SER A 8 15.15 7.33 31.43
C SER A 8 16.26 8.33 31.14
N ASP A 9 17.10 8.03 30.15
CA ASP A 9 18.14 8.93 29.61
C ASP A 9 18.92 9.67 30.72
N ILE A 10 19.81 8.95 31.41
CA ILE A 10 20.58 9.42 32.58
C ILE A 10 21.76 10.31 32.19
N HIS A 11 22.51 9.94 31.14
CA HIS A 11 23.69 10.68 30.63
C HIS A 11 24.84 10.90 31.62
N ILE A 12 25.24 9.85 32.35
CA ILE A 12 26.43 9.87 33.20
C ILE A 12 27.66 10.33 32.39
N GLY A 13 28.38 11.31 32.92
CA GLY A 13 29.53 11.98 32.30
C GLY A 13 29.30 13.45 32.00
N LYS A 14 28.06 13.86 31.71
CA LYS A 14 27.63 15.25 31.57
C LYS A 14 26.27 15.47 32.23
N THR A 15 26.24 15.19 33.53
CA THR A 15 25.05 15.42 34.33
C THR A 15 24.98 16.85 34.83
N TYR A 16 23.77 17.39 35.02
CA TYR A 16 23.59 18.76 35.54
C TYR A 16 24.09 18.93 37.00
N LYS A 17 24.31 17.81 37.70
CA LYS A 17 24.85 17.74 39.06
C LYS A 17 25.67 16.45 39.22
N GLU A 18 26.48 16.37 40.28
CA GLU A 18 27.16 15.13 40.67
C GLU A 18 26.17 13.96 40.74
N PRO A 19 26.45 12.83 40.05
CA PRO A 19 25.53 11.70 39.97
C PRO A 19 24.99 11.22 41.33
N ASP A 20 25.87 11.06 42.33
CA ASP A 20 25.47 10.60 43.67
C ASP A 20 24.44 11.54 44.32
N SER A 21 24.60 12.85 44.11
CA SER A 21 23.62 13.82 44.62
C SER A 21 22.28 13.71 43.91
N ILE A 22 22.25 13.35 42.63
CA ILE A 22 20.99 13.10 41.90
C ILE A 22 20.32 11.84 42.46
N ALA A 23 21.09 10.76 42.68
CA ALA A 23 20.59 9.52 43.26
C ALA A 23 19.98 9.71 44.66
N CYS A 24 20.71 10.37 45.59
CA CYS A 24 20.19 10.67 46.93
C CYS A 24 18.92 11.53 46.87
N LYS A 25 18.87 12.51 45.96
CA LYS A 25 17.73 13.41 45.84
C LYS A 25 16.48 12.69 45.34
N ILE A 26 16.60 11.84 44.33
CA ILE A 26 15.50 10.99 43.85
C ILE A 26 14.93 10.15 45.00
N ALA A 27 15.81 9.46 45.75
CA ALA A 27 15.38 8.61 46.86
C ALA A 27 14.71 9.41 47.99
N SER A 28 15.28 10.57 48.35
CA SER A 28 14.74 11.46 49.38
C SER A 28 13.37 12.02 48.99
N ASP A 29 13.20 12.46 47.75
CA ASP A 29 11.93 13.07 47.31
C ASP A 29 10.81 12.02 47.15
N ILE A 30 11.15 10.78 46.77
CA ILE A 30 10.22 9.65 46.79
C ILE A 30 9.72 9.38 48.21
N ASP A 31 10.64 9.34 49.18
CA ASP A 31 10.30 9.08 50.59
C ASP A 31 9.47 10.21 51.20
N TYR A 32 9.88 11.46 51.01
CA TYR A 32 9.17 12.64 51.50
C TYR A 32 7.71 12.71 51.02
N ASN A 33 7.43 12.18 49.83
CA ASN A 33 6.09 12.15 49.25
C ASN A 33 5.30 10.87 49.55
N GLY A 34 5.79 10.01 50.46
CA GLY A 34 5.12 8.78 50.87
C GLY A 34 5.03 7.73 49.76
N LEU A 35 5.95 7.77 48.79
CA LEU A 35 6.03 6.83 47.67
C LEU A 35 7.10 5.76 47.88
N SER A 36 7.60 5.62 49.10
CA SER A 36 8.45 4.50 49.57
C SER A 36 7.74 3.14 49.35
N ALA A 37 8.47 2.02 49.31
CA ALA A 37 8.03 0.68 48.87
C ALA A 37 8.11 0.42 47.35
N ILE A 38 9.24 0.78 46.74
CA ILE A 38 9.62 0.41 45.36
C ILE A 38 9.88 -1.11 45.29
N ASN A 39 9.26 -1.80 44.34
CA ASN A 39 9.51 -3.22 44.07
C ASN A 39 10.56 -3.45 42.97
N CYS A 40 10.72 -2.50 42.04
CA CYS A 40 11.64 -2.60 40.92
C CYS A 40 12.05 -1.20 40.42
N ILE A 41 13.31 -1.06 39.98
CA ILE A 41 13.81 0.13 39.31
C ILE A 41 14.02 -0.21 37.82
N ILE A 42 13.44 0.58 36.92
CA ILE A 42 13.53 0.38 35.47
C ILE A 42 14.24 1.58 34.86
N VAL A 43 15.26 1.31 34.07
CA VAL A 43 16.05 2.31 33.37
C VAL A 43 15.95 2.05 31.87
N THR A 44 15.29 2.96 31.14
CA THR A 44 15.16 2.86 29.68
C THR A 44 15.96 3.95 28.98
N GLY A 45 16.97 3.56 28.22
CA GLY A 45 17.73 4.48 27.37
C GLY A 45 19.12 4.81 27.88
N ASP A 46 19.62 5.99 27.50
CA ASP A 46 21.04 6.31 27.54
C ASP A 46 21.57 6.40 28.99
N ILE A 47 22.38 5.44 29.40
CA ILE A 47 23.07 5.48 30.70
C ILE A 47 24.24 6.47 30.62
N PHE A 48 25.00 6.43 29.53
CA PHE A 48 26.18 7.26 29.32
C PHE A 48 25.91 8.47 28.41
N ASP A 49 26.66 9.56 28.59
CA ASP A 49 26.66 10.65 27.60
C ASP A 49 27.49 10.27 26.35
N GLY A 50 26.90 10.50 25.17
CA GLY A 50 27.51 10.13 23.89
C GLY A 50 28.75 10.94 23.48
N GLN A 51 29.08 12.04 24.16
CA GLN A 51 30.23 12.90 23.86
C GLN A 51 31.43 12.64 24.77
N VAL A 52 31.30 11.78 25.79
CA VAL A 52 32.37 11.51 26.76
C VAL A 52 33.14 10.26 26.36
N ALA A 53 34.47 10.32 26.48
CA ALA A 53 35.33 9.18 26.20
C ALA A 53 35.04 8.02 27.17
N VAL A 54 34.93 6.81 26.62
CA VAL A 54 34.68 5.60 27.41
C VAL A 54 35.92 5.27 28.23
N THR A 55 35.83 5.43 29.55
CA THR A 55 36.89 5.10 30.49
C THR A 55 36.34 4.20 31.59
N ASP A 56 37.20 3.41 32.23
CA ASP A 56 36.81 2.61 33.39
C ASP A 56 36.23 3.48 34.52
N SER A 57 36.75 4.71 34.67
CA SER A 57 36.24 5.69 35.63
C SER A 57 34.77 6.04 35.35
N LEU A 58 34.40 6.30 34.09
CA LEU A 58 33.02 6.64 33.72
C LEU A 58 32.05 5.48 34.01
N ILE A 59 32.46 4.25 33.70
CA ILE A 59 31.67 3.06 34.00
C ILE A 59 31.50 2.88 35.50
N ASN A 60 32.57 3.08 36.29
CA ASN A 60 32.50 3.00 37.75
C ASN A 60 31.56 4.06 38.31
N THR A 61 31.62 5.32 37.84
CA THR A 61 30.68 6.38 38.26
C THR A 61 29.22 6.01 37.97
N ALA A 62 28.93 5.38 36.82
CA ALA A 62 27.58 4.90 36.54
C ALA A 62 27.15 3.76 37.48
N VAL A 63 28.06 2.86 37.84
CA VAL A 63 27.81 1.80 38.84
C VAL A 63 27.53 2.42 40.20
N ASP A 64 28.38 3.34 40.65
CA ASP A 64 28.27 4.04 41.94
C ASP A 64 26.95 4.80 42.06
N PHE A 65 26.48 5.43 40.97
CA PHE A 65 25.18 6.09 40.90
C PHE A 65 24.02 5.13 41.24
N PHE A 66 23.96 3.97 40.58
CA PHE A 66 22.88 3.00 40.81
C PHE A 66 23.03 2.25 42.12
N GLU A 67 24.26 2.01 42.60
CA GLU A 67 24.49 1.44 43.94
C GLU A 67 24.03 2.40 45.03
N THR A 68 24.37 3.69 44.92
CA THR A 68 23.91 4.74 45.84
C THR A 68 22.39 4.83 45.83
N LEU A 69 21.78 4.90 44.63
CA LEU A 69 20.31 4.94 44.51
C LEU A 69 19.66 3.72 45.18
N LEU A 70 20.21 2.52 44.96
CA LEU A 70 19.70 1.28 45.55
C LEU A 70 19.82 1.28 47.08
N ILE A 71 20.95 1.76 47.63
CA ILE A 71 21.18 1.87 49.07
C ILE A 71 20.20 2.85 49.70
N GLU A 72 20.03 4.04 49.12
CA GLU A 72 19.13 5.08 49.65
C GLU A 72 17.67 4.63 49.59
N ILE A 73 17.23 4.06 48.46
CA ILE A 73 15.88 3.50 48.33
C ILE A 73 15.64 2.38 49.36
N ASN A 74 16.60 1.49 49.59
CA ASN A 74 16.45 0.42 50.59
C ASN A 74 16.50 0.94 52.03
N SER A 75 17.20 2.04 52.29
CA SER A 75 17.27 2.66 53.63
C SER A 75 15.94 3.30 54.03
N ASN A 76 15.15 3.75 53.04
CA ASN A 76 13.85 4.39 53.24
C ASN A 76 12.66 3.41 53.21
N GLN A 77 12.89 2.08 53.26
CA GLN A 77 11.83 1.06 53.11
C GLN A 77 11.73 0.10 54.30
N GLU A 78 10.53 -0.09 54.85
CA GLU A 78 10.31 -0.89 56.08
C GLU A 78 10.07 -2.39 55.87
N LYS A 79 9.58 -2.84 54.69
CA LYS A 79 9.00 -4.20 54.53
C LYS A 79 9.84 -5.20 53.74
N SER A 80 10.45 -4.80 52.62
CA SER A 80 11.20 -5.69 51.74
C SER A 80 12.23 -4.91 50.93
N GLN A 81 13.51 -5.18 51.15
CA GLN A 81 14.60 -4.59 50.38
C GLN A 81 14.66 -5.18 48.96
N ILE A 82 14.88 -4.33 47.97
CA ILE A 82 15.09 -4.74 46.58
C ILE A 82 16.57 -5.07 46.34
N LYS A 83 16.84 -6.05 45.50
CA LYS A 83 18.22 -6.49 45.18
C LYS A 83 18.71 -5.84 43.90
N LYS A 84 20.01 -6.01 43.60
CA LYS A 84 20.60 -5.54 42.33
C LYS A 84 19.83 -6.08 41.13
N GLU A 85 19.41 -7.35 41.16
CA GLU A 85 18.62 -7.97 40.09
C GLU A 85 17.28 -7.26 39.84
N ASP A 86 16.72 -6.53 40.82
CA ASP A 86 15.48 -5.76 40.71
C ASP A 86 15.65 -4.38 40.07
N VAL A 87 16.88 -4.02 39.71
CA VAL A 87 17.18 -2.92 38.80
C VAL A 87 17.29 -3.49 37.38
N ILE A 88 16.48 -3.02 36.44
CA ILE A 88 16.40 -3.52 35.06
C ILE A 88 16.84 -2.42 34.09
N PHE A 89 17.80 -2.72 33.22
CA PHE A 89 18.32 -1.79 32.22
C PHE A 89 17.92 -2.19 30.80
N VAL A 90 17.56 -1.21 29.98
CA VAL A 90 17.43 -1.32 28.52
C VAL A 90 18.38 -0.32 27.88
N PRO A 91 19.28 -0.75 26.97
CA PRO A 91 20.32 0.12 26.45
C PRO A 91 19.77 1.23 25.55
N GLY A 92 20.45 2.37 25.55
CA GLY A 92 20.29 3.46 24.60
C GLY A 92 21.38 3.54 23.52
N ASN A 93 21.23 4.48 22.59
CA ASN A 93 22.19 4.67 21.49
C ASN A 93 23.56 5.15 21.98
N HIS A 94 23.61 5.84 23.12
CA HIS A 94 24.88 6.29 23.69
C HIS A 94 25.59 5.20 24.49
N ASP A 95 24.98 4.04 24.72
CA ASP A 95 25.59 2.94 25.45
C ASP A 95 26.44 2.02 24.57
N LEU A 96 26.33 2.15 23.25
CA LEU A 96 27.15 1.43 22.28
C LEU A 96 28.43 2.19 21.91
N ILE A 97 29.40 1.45 21.36
CA ILE A 97 30.62 1.97 20.75
C ILE A 97 30.45 1.91 19.23
N ARG A 98 30.68 3.03 18.55
CA ARG A 98 30.48 3.18 17.10
C ARG A 98 31.61 2.52 16.30
N VAL A 99 31.59 1.19 16.24
CA VAL A 99 32.55 0.34 15.52
C VAL A 99 31.83 -0.76 14.73
N ASP A 100 32.47 -1.22 13.66
CA ASP A 100 31.95 -2.29 12.79
C ASP A 100 31.96 -3.67 13.48
N ASP A 101 32.85 -3.87 14.47
CA ASP A 101 32.95 -5.10 15.27
C ASP A 101 31.81 -5.21 16.30
N LEU A 102 30.89 -6.14 16.06
CA LEU A 102 29.72 -6.42 16.90
C LEU A 102 30.07 -6.75 18.36
N GLN A 103 31.19 -7.41 18.63
CA GLN A 103 31.58 -7.75 20.01
C GLN A 103 32.07 -6.51 20.77
N LYS A 104 32.84 -5.65 20.10
CA LYS A 104 33.31 -4.38 20.68
C LYS A 104 32.20 -3.35 20.81
N ARG A 105 31.19 -3.39 19.93
CA ARG A 105 30.06 -2.45 19.95
C ARG A 105 29.36 -2.38 21.31
N TRP A 106 29.22 -3.52 21.97
CA TRP A 106 28.48 -3.62 23.23
C TRP A 106 29.36 -3.73 24.47
N SER A 107 30.69 -3.68 24.34
CA SER A 107 31.60 -3.91 25.47
C SER A 107 31.37 -2.92 26.61
N LYS A 108 31.13 -1.64 26.29
CA LYS A 108 30.81 -0.60 27.28
C LYS A 108 29.60 -0.95 28.14
N TYR A 109 28.47 -1.28 27.50
CA TYR A 109 27.25 -1.66 28.19
C TYR A 109 27.41 -2.99 28.94
N GLN A 110 28.08 -3.96 28.32
CA GLN A 110 28.35 -5.27 28.92
C GLN A 110 29.21 -5.16 30.19
N ASP A 111 30.24 -4.32 30.18
CA ASP A 111 31.14 -4.08 31.32
C ASP A 111 30.40 -3.38 32.46
N PHE A 112 29.54 -2.42 32.15
CA PHE A 112 28.63 -1.81 33.13
C PHE A 112 27.73 -2.85 33.81
N LEU A 113 27.02 -3.68 33.03
CA LEU A 113 26.14 -4.71 33.60
C LEU A 113 26.93 -5.70 34.47
N LYS A 114 28.11 -6.16 34.01
CA LYS A 114 28.95 -7.09 34.79
C LYS A 114 29.43 -6.48 36.10
N LYS A 115 29.89 -5.22 36.09
CA LYS A 115 30.35 -4.53 37.30
C LYS A 115 29.19 -4.29 38.27
N PHE A 116 28.05 -3.84 37.77
CA PHE A 116 26.88 -3.59 38.62
C PHE A 116 26.35 -4.87 39.26
N TYR A 117 26.06 -5.93 38.49
CA TYR A 117 25.46 -7.17 39.01
C TYR A 117 26.46 -8.17 39.59
N GLY A 118 27.76 -8.05 39.32
CA GLY A 118 28.76 -9.11 39.59
C GLY A 118 28.74 -10.26 38.58
N GLY A 119 27.90 -10.18 37.55
CA GLY A 119 27.68 -11.15 36.48
C GLY A 119 26.36 -10.87 35.78
N ILE A 120 26.25 -11.12 34.46
CA ILE A 120 25.02 -10.78 33.72
C ILE A 120 23.88 -11.71 34.19
N PRO A 121 22.74 -11.16 34.66
CA PRO A 121 21.64 -11.98 35.14
C PRO A 121 21.05 -12.89 34.05
N SER A 122 20.59 -14.08 34.43
CA SER A 122 20.04 -15.10 33.50
C SER A 122 18.76 -14.68 32.76
N TYR A 123 18.10 -13.60 33.20
CA TYR A 123 16.94 -13.04 32.52
C TYR A 123 17.30 -12.20 31.29
N TYR A 124 18.58 -11.85 31.09
CA TYR A 124 19.09 -11.26 29.85
C TYR A 124 19.50 -12.33 28.84
N PHE A 125 19.28 -12.04 27.56
CA PHE A 125 19.82 -12.81 26.45
C PHE A 125 21.19 -12.23 26.04
N GLU A 126 22.27 -12.91 26.41
CA GLU A 126 23.66 -12.41 26.27
C GLU A 126 24.05 -11.94 24.86
N LYS A 127 23.41 -12.44 23.79
CA LYS A 127 23.76 -12.10 22.41
C LYS A 127 23.23 -10.75 21.94
N ASN A 128 22.12 -10.28 22.51
CA ASN A 128 21.39 -9.12 21.99
C ASN A 128 20.89 -8.17 23.08
N TYR A 129 21.07 -8.51 24.36
CA TYR A 129 20.66 -7.72 25.52
C TYR A 129 19.15 -7.48 25.61
N SER A 130 18.33 -8.25 24.88
CA SER A 130 16.91 -8.39 25.20
C SER A 130 16.74 -9.12 26.52
N LEU A 131 15.59 -8.97 27.18
CA LEU A 131 15.35 -9.55 28.51
C LEU A 131 13.91 -10.02 28.69
N PHE A 132 13.74 -11.02 29.56
CA PHE A 132 12.45 -11.46 30.08
C PHE A 132 12.60 -11.71 31.58
N LYS A 133 11.98 -10.88 32.41
CA LYS A 133 11.98 -11.04 33.88
C LYS A 133 10.56 -11.20 34.41
N GLU A 134 10.35 -12.19 35.28
CA GLU A 134 9.05 -12.56 35.82
C GLU A 134 9.00 -12.36 37.34
N TYR A 135 7.96 -11.69 37.83
CA TYR A 135 7.62 -11.55 39.25
C TYR A 135 6.36 -12.37 39.54
N LYS A 136 6.54 -13.65 39.86
CA LYS A 136 5.45 -14.64 40.02
C LYS A 136 4.41 -14.24 41.07
N GLU A 137 4.85 -13.74 42.22
CA GLU A 137 3.97 -13.39 43.34
C GLU A 137 3.01 -12.25 42.99
N HIS A 138 3.41 -11.36 42.07
CA HIS A 138 2.62 -10.21 41.63
C HIS A 138 1.98 -10.38 40.26
N LYS A 139 2.19 -11.54 39.59
CA LYS A 139 1.81 -11.79 38.19
C LYS A 139 2.23 -10.67 37.23
N ILE A 140 3.47 -10.22 37.31
CA ILE A 140 4.02 -9.19 36.41
C ILE A 140 5.19 -9.77 35.61
N ALA A 141 5.24 -9.46 34.32
CA ALA A 141 6.33 -9.84 33.43
C ALA A 141 6.88 -8.63 32.68
N PHE A 142 8.20 -8.43 32.75
CA PHE A 142 8.92 -7.42 31.99
C PHE A 142 9.56 -8.02 30.75
N VAL A 143 9.31 -7.41 29.60
CA VAL A 143 9.89 -7.78 28.31
C VAL A 143 10.67 -6.59 27.75
N GLY A 144 12.00 -6.68 27.75
CA GLY A 144 12.85 -5.60 27.24
C GLY A 144 13.48 -5.96 25.91
N PHE A 145 13.46 -5.03 24.98
CA PHE A 145 14.07 -5.19 23.66
C PHE A 145 15.15 -4.14 23.44
N ASN A 146 16.27 -4.59 22.92
CA ASN A 146 17.32 -3.72 22.46
C ASN A 146 16.95 -3.20 21.07
N SER A 147 16.61 -1.91 21.02
CA SER A 147 16.16 -1.24 19.80
C SER A 147 17.27 -0.51 19.05
N CYS A 148 18.52 -0.52 19.53
CA CYS A 148 19.58 0.38 19.07
C CYS A 148 20.43 -0.26 17.99
N GLU A 149 20.47 0.37 16.80
CA GLU A 149 21.33 -0.02 15.68
C GLU A 149 22.09 1.18 15.12
N ILE A 150 23.20 0.89 14.44
CA ILE A 150 24.03 1.88 13.75
C ILE A 150 24.32 1.47 12.32
N GLU A 151 24.34 2.43 11.41
CA GLU A 151 24.76 2.25 10.02
C GLU A 151 25.60 3.44 9.56
N LYS A 152 26.60 3.19 8.71
CA LYS A 152 27.23 4.28 7.95
C LYS A 152 26.36 4.52 6.72
N ARG A 153 25.84 5.74 6.55
CA ARG A 153 25.11 6.09 5.33
C ARG A 153 26.05 6.08 4.13
N ASN A 154 25.54 5.61 3.00
CA ASN A 154 26.22 5.85 1.72
C ASN A 154 26.20 7.35 1.43
N LEU A 155 27.36 7.93 1.10
CA LEU A 155 27.45 9.36 0.77
C LEU A 155 26.63 9.74 -0.47
N PHE A 156 26.44 8.77 -1.36
CA PHE A 156 25.66 8.92 -2.58
C PHE A 156 24.51 7.91 -2.58
N ASP A 157 23.28 8.41 -2.56
CA ASP A 157 22.11 7.54 -2.72
C ASP A 157 22.01 7.02 -4.17
N ASN A 158 21.24 5.94 -4.36
CA ASN A 158 21.05 5.35 -5.69
C ASN A 158 20.46 6.35 -6.70
N LYS A 159 19.73 7.36 -6.22
CA LYS A 159 19.14 8.42 -7.06
C LYS A 159 20.22 9.36 -7.58
N TYR A 160 21.18 9.76 -6.75
CA TYR A 160 22.30 10.61 -7.10
C TYR A 160 23.26 9.88 -8.03
N ILE A 161 23.57 8.62 -7.74
CA ILE A 161 24.38 7.76 -8.63
C ILE A 161 23.70 7.61 -9.98
N SER A 162 22.38 7.36 -10.02
CA SER A 162 21.63 7.28 -11.28
C SER A 162 21.63 8.60 -12.06
N LYS A 163 21.60 9.75 -11.37
CA LYS A 163 21.74 11.06 -12.01
C LYS A 163 23.15 11.26 -12.56
N PHE A 164 24.19 10.91 -11.81
CA PHE A 164 25.57 10.99 -12.28
C PHE A 164 25.78 10.10 -13.52
N GLU A 165 25.31 8.85 -13.48
CA GLU A 165 25.35 7.92 -14.60
C GLU A 165 24.57 8.45 -15.82
N LYS A 166 23.44 9.12 -15.61
CA LYS A 166 22.56 9.65 -16.67
C LYS A 166 23.05 10.95 -17.31
N TYR A 167 23.54 11.89 -16.50
CA TYR A 167 23.80 13.28 -16.95
C TYR A 167 25.27 13.55 -17.27
N ILE A 168 26.21 12.82 -16.68
CA ILE A 168 27.64 12.99 -17.00
C ILE A 168 28.01 12.05 -18.15
N LYS A 169 28.45 12.61 -19.28
CA LYS A 169 28.85 11.83 -20.45
C LYS A 169 30.25 11.26 -20.26
N GLU A 170 30.41 9.98 -20.59
CA GLU A 170 31.70 9.27 -20.51
C GLU A 170 32.79 9.97 -21.34
N SER A 171 32.44 10.42 -22.54
CA SER A 171 33.33 11.16 -23.44
C SER A 171 33.90 12.48 -22.88
N GLU A 172 33.28 13.08 -21.86
CA GLU A 172 33.79 14.31 -21.22
C GLU A 172 34.77 13.98 -20.09
N LEU A 173 34.55 12.89 -19.36
CA LEU A 173 35.46 12.42 -18.32
C LEU A 173 36.73 11.78 -18.92
N GLU A 174 36.60 11.05 -20.03
CA GLU A 174 37.74 10.47 -20.75
C GLU A 174 38.72 11.54 -21.26
N LYS A 175 38.23 12.71 -21.70
CA LYS A 175 39.08 13.85 -22.09
C LYS A 175 39.96 14.37 -20.95
N CYS A 176 39.52 14.16 -19.71
CA CYS A 176 40.25 14.50 -18.49
C CYS A 176 41.03 13.31 -17.90
N GLY A 177 41.04 12.15 -18.58
CA GLY A 177 41.71 10.93 -18.11
C GLY A 177 40.98 10.18 -16.98
N ILE A 178 39.67 10.42 -16.81
CA ILE A 178 38.88 9.86 -15.70
C ILE A 178 37.93 8.77 -16.23
N ASP A 179 38.04 7.56 -15.69
CA ASP A 179 37.14 6.43 -16.00
C ASP A 179 35.84 6.55 -15.20
N LYS A 180 34.73 6.77 -15.92
CA LYS A 180 33.40 6.94 -15.32
C LYS A 180 32.97 5.74 -14.49
N THR A 181 33.32 4.53 -14.90
CA THR A 181 32.94 3.29 -14.22
C THR A 181 33.65 3.20 -12.87
N LYS A 182 34.94 3.56 -12.83
CA LYS A 182 35.70 3.65 -11.58
C LYS A 182 35.18 4.74 -10.65
N VAL A 183 34.76 5.89 -11.17
CA VAL A 183 34.15 6.95 -10.35
C VAL A 183 32.83 6.48 -9.73
N VAL A 184 31.99 5.79 -10.51
CA VAL A 184 30.74 5.21 -9.99
C VAL A 184 31.02 4.13 -8.94
N GLU A 185 32.04 3.29 -9.15
CA GLU A 185 32.47 2.28 -8.19
C GLU A 185 32.93 2.93 -6.87
N VAL A 186 33.77 3.97 -6.96
CA VAL A 186 34.18 4.78 -5.81
C VAL A 186 32.96 5.38 -5.11
N MET A 187 32.06 6.06 -5.84
CA MET A 187 30.83 6.63 -5.27
C MET A 187 29.94 5.59 -4.58
N ARG A 188 29.90 4.35 -5.06
CA ARG A 188 29.15 3.25 -4.44
C ARG A 188 29.83 2.68 -3.19
N SER A 189 31.16 2.74 -3.14
CA SER A 189 31.95 2.28 -1.99
C SER A 189 32.16 3.35 -0.92
N GLU A 190 31.97 4.63 -1.26
CA GLU A 190 32.11 5.75 -0.33
C GLU A 190 30.94 5.77 0.66
N ILE A 191 31.24 5.31 1.86
CA ILE A 191 30.39 5.40 3.04
C ILE A 191 30.83 6.59 3.88
N ALA A 192 29.88 7.23 4.56
CA ALA A 192 30.18 8.30 5.50
C ALA A 192 31.19 7.83 6.55
N SER A 193 32.07 8.74 6.97
CA SER A 193 32.99 8.51 8.09
C SER A 193 32.24 8.39 9.43
N GLU A 194 31.04 8.95 9.51
CA GLU A 194 30.20 9.00 10.70
C GLU A 194 29.09 7.94 10.63
N TYR A 195 28.67 7.44 11.80
CA TYR A 195 27.56 6.49 11.92
C TYR A 195 26.27 7.24 12.22
N ASP A 196 25.18 6.80 11.61
CA ASP A 196 23.82 7.17 11.95
C ASP A 196 23.20 6.13 12.88
N ASP A 197 22.60 6.60 13.97
CA ASP A 197 21.87 5.76 14.92
C ASP A 197 20.40 5.62 14.47
N TYR A 198 19.81 4.44 14.60
CA TYR A 198 18.38 4.21 14.30
C TYR A 198 17.74 3.11 15.15
N GLY A 199 16.42 3.11 15.18
CA GLY A 199 15.61 2.11 15.87
C GLY A 199 15.32 0.88 15.02
N TYR A 200 15.62 -0.33 15.51
CA TYR A 200 15.17 -1.59 14.90
C TYR A 200 15.15 -2.74 15.92
N ILE A 201 14.11 -3.59 15.88
CA ILE A 201 14.01 -4.77 16.75
C ILE A 201 13.84 -6.03 15.89
N PRO A 202 14.86 -6.89 15.75
CA PRO A 202 14.75 -8.11 14.97
C PRO A 202 13.87 -9.17 15.65
N LEU A 203 13.18 -10.00 14.84
CA LEU A 203 12.40 -11.16 15.29
C LEU A 203 13.18 -12.15 16.18
N SER A 204 14.51 -12.16 16.07
CA SER A 204 15.39 -13.00 16.91
C SER A 204 15.36 -12.61 18.39
N GLN A 205 15.04 -11.35 18.72
CA GLN A 205 14.78 -10.91 20.09
C GLN A 205 13.35 -11.27 20.54
N ILE A 206 12.38 -11.15 19.63
CA ILE A 206 10.94 -11.31 19.92
C ILE A 206 10.56 -12.77 20.17
N THR A 207 10.92 -13.66 19.25
CA THR A 207 10.46 -15.05 19.25
C THR A 207 10.74 -15.80 20.57
N PRO A 208 11.94 -15.70 21.18
CA PRO A 208 12.23 -16.36 22.44
C PRO A 208 11.40 -15.82 23.63
N ILE A 209 11.14 -14.51 23.66
CA ILE A 209 10.37 -13.84 24.70
C ILE A 209 8.89 -14.22 24.58
N GLU A 210 8.35 -14.16 23.38
CA GLU A 210 6.95 -14.53 23.10
C GLU A 210 6.64 -15.96 23.55
N ARG A 211 7.57 -16.91 23.32
CA ARG A 211 7.44 -18.29 23.80
C ARG A 211 7.43 -18.42 25.33
N LYS A 212 8.07 -17.50 26.06
CA LYS A 212 8.02 -17.46 27.53
C LYS A 212 6.71 -16.85 27.99
N ILE A 213 6.26 -15.76 27.37
CA ILE A 213 4.98 -15.08 27.68
C ILE A 213 3.78 -16.00 27.45
N LYS A 214 3.75 -16.78 26.35
CA LYS A 214 2.67 -17.74 26.07
C LYS A 214 2.45 -18.81 27.15
N LYS A 215 3.41 -18.98 28.07
CA LYS A 215 3.30 -19.92 29.21
C LYS A 215 2.74 -19.27 30.47
N LEU A 216 2.59 -17.94 30.47
CA LEU A 216 2.05 -17.18 31.58
C LEU A 216 0.56 -16.98 31.37
N ASP A 217 -0.22 -17.18 32.43
CA ASP A 217 -1.66 -16.93 32.42
C ASP A 217 -1.99 -15.80 33.39
N ASP A 218 -2.73 -14.82 32.89
CA ASP A 218 -3.25 -13.71 33.67
C ASP A 218 -2.18 -12.74 34.24
N TYR A 219 -1.06 -12.55 33.51
CA TYR A 219 0.00 -11.61 33.88
C TYR A 219 -0.22 -10.22 33.28
N ILE A 220 0.24 -9.19 34.00
CA ILE A 220 0.44 -7.84 33.45
C ILE A 220 1.81 -7.82 32.77
N VAL A 221 1.80 -7.72 31.44
CA VAL A 221 3.02 -7.67 30.64
C VAL A 221 3.40 -6.22 30.35
N VAL A 222 4.62 -5.84 30.72
CA VAL A 222 5.20 -4.50 30.55
C VAL A 222 6.37 -4.58 29.58
N ALA A 223 6.29 -3.88 28.46
CA ALA A 223 7.35 -3.84 27.45
C ALA A 223 8.27 -2.62 27.60
N LEU A 224 9.56 -2.83 27.38
CA LEU A 224 10.61 -1.83 27.62
C LEU A 224 11.45 -1.62 26.34
N PHE A 225 11.60 -0.37 25.90
CA PHE A 225 12.43 -0.01 24.73
C PHE A 225 13.14 1.34 24.94
N HIS A 226 14.15 1.65 24.13
CA HIS A 226 14.69 3.02 24.07
C HIS A 226 13.89 3.89 23.08
N HIS A 227 13.88 3.50 21.79
CA HIS A 227 13.23 4.24 20.69
C HIS A 227 11.70 4.23 20.76
N HIS A 228 11.05 5.15 20.03
CA HIS A 228 9.60 5.16 19.90
C HIS A 228 9.13 3.99 19.02
N PHE A 229 8.16 3.23 19.51
CA PHE A 229 7.57 2.12 18.76
C PHE A 229 6.37 2.54 17.89
N TYR A 230 5.97 3.80 17.92
CA TYR A 230 4.91 4.35 17.07
C TYR A 230 5.13 5.85 16.89
N LEU A 231 4.80 6.37 15.70
CA LEU A 231 4.98 7.79 15.40
C LEU A 231 3.76 8.58 15.87
N PHE A 232 3.85 9.15 17.08
CA PHE A 232 2.83 10.06 17.59
C PHE A 232 2.87 11.39 16.80
N PRO A 233 1.72 11.97 16.40
CA PRO A 233 1.68 13.21 15.62
C PRO A 233 2.51 14.34 16.21
N GLU A 234 2.50 14.50 17.53
CA GLU A 234 3.25 15.55 18.24
C GLU A 234 4.76 15.37 18.14
N VAL A 235 5.22 14.13 18.01
CA VAL A 235 6.63 13.76 17.86
C VAL A 235 7.05 13.91 16.39
N ALA A 236 6.17 13.53 15.46
CA ALA A 236 6.40 13.65 14.02
C ALA A 236 6.74 15.09 13.61
N HIS A 237 6.02 16.06 14.17
CA HIS A 237 6.21 17.48 13.88
C HIS A 237 7.54 18.05 14.41
N GLN A 238 8.07 17.53 15.53
CA GLN A 238 9.29 18.07 16.16
C GLN A 238 10.57 17.33 15.75
N PHE A 239 10.52 16.01 15.58
CA PHE A 239 11.72 15.18 15.44
C PHE A 239 11.74 14.28 14.19
N GLY A 240 10.65 14.25 13.42
CA GLY A 240 10.52 13.39 12.24
C GLY A 240 10.46 11.89 12.60
N ASP A 241 10.75 11.04 11.62
CA ASP A 241 10.71 9.57 11.73
C ASP A 241 12.00 8.94 12.27
N SER A 242 13.08 9.73 12.40
CA SER A 242 14.41 9.25 12.79
C SER A 242 14.46 8.54 14.15
N SER A 243 13.50 8.82 15.03
CA SER A 243 13.38 8.25 16.38
C SER A 243 12.46 7.02 16.46
N LEU A 244 11.89 6.60 15.33
CA LEU A 244 10.97 5.48 15.23
C LEU A 244 11.73 4.16 15.03
N ILE A 245 11.22 3.09 15.64
CA ILE A 245 11.63 1.73 15.30
C ILE A 245 11.21 1.46 13.86
N ARG A 246 12.15 1.26 12.93
CA ARG A 246 11.87 1.15 11.48
C ARG A 246 10.89 0.03 11.13
N ASN A 247 10.91 -1.08 11.89
CA ASN A 247 9.96 -2.18 11.75
C ASN A 247 8.83 -2.16 12.79
N TYR A 248 8.42 -0.97 13.25
CA TYR A 248 7.42 -0.81 14.30
C TYR A 248 6.09 -1.53 14.01
N ALA A 249 5.63 -1.57 12.75
CA ALA A 249 4.39 -2.24 12.39
C ALA A 249 4.40 -3.74 12.76
N GLU A 250 5.53 -4.41 12.54
CA GLU A 250 5.77 -5.81 12.92
C GLU A 250 5.90 -5.94 14.43
N VAL A 251 6.68 -5.06 15.08
CA VAL A 251 6.86 -5.06 16.54
C VAL A 251 5.51 -4.92 17.26
N ILE A 252 4.66 -3.99 16.82
CA ILE A 252 3.32 -3.77 17.38
C ILE A 252 2.48 -5.04 17.31
N GLN A 253 2.50 -5.78 16.19
CA GLN A 253 1.79 -7.05 16.07
C GLN A 253 2.28 -8.08 17.10
N HIS A 254 3.59 -8.14 17.37
CA HIS A 254 4.10 -9.05 18.40
C HIS A 254 3.78 -8.61 19.83
N LEU A 255 3.77 -7.31 20.12
CA LEU A 255 3.29 -6.80 21.41
C LEU A 255 1.83 -7.20 21.66
N ARG A 256 1.02 -7.28 20.59
CA ARG A 256 -0.36 -7.82 20.66
C ARG A 256 -0.38 -9.29 21.02
N TYR A 257 0.36 -10.13 20.30
CA TYR A 257 0.40 -11.57 20.60
C TYR A 257 0.92 -11.86 22.01
N MET A 258 1.72 -10.97 22.59
CA MET A 258 2.20 -11.06 23.97
C MET A 258 1.24 -10.43 25.00
N ASN A 259 0.09 -9.89 24.58
CA ASN A 259 -0.87 -9.18 25.42
C ASN A 259 -0.20 -8.09 26.30
N VAL A 260 0.68 -7.31 25.69
CA VAL A 260 1.39 -6.21 26.36
C VAL A 260 0.38 -5.14 26.76
N SER A 261 0.40 -4.78 28.04
CA SER A 261 -0.58 -3.85 28.62
C SER A 261 0.00 -2.45 28.85
N ILE A 262 1.32 -2.34 28.97
CA ILE A 262 2.06 -1.12 29.31
C ILE A 262 3.37 -1.12 28.53
N VAL A 263 3.77 0.05 28.02
CA VAL A 263 5.07 0.29 27.41
C VAL A 263 5.80 1.39 28.15
N LEU A 264 7.06 1.15 28.52
CA LEU A 264 7.97 2.14 29.07
C LEU A 264 9.11 2.41 28.08
N HIS A 265 9.39 3.68 27.76
CA HIS A 265 10.51 4.04 26.87
C HIS A 265 11.23 5.35 27.25
N GLY A 266 12.39 5.62 26.63
CA GLY A 266 13.30 6.70 27.06
C GLY A 266 13.66 7.78 26.03
N HIS A 267 13.69 7.50 24.73
CA HIS A 267 14.45 8.28 23.74
C HIS A 267 14.08 9.78 23.56
N LYS A 268 15.10 10.60 23.27
CA LYS A 268 15.09 12.06 23.00
C LYS A 268 14.59 12.93 24.17
N HIS A 269 14.69 12.42 25.40
CA HIS A 269 14.36 13.19 26.60
C HIS A 269 12.92 13.74 26.62
N PHE A 270 11.97 13.08 25.95
CA PHE A 270 10.58 13.54 25.84
C PHE A 270 9.68 12.74 26.77
N ALA A 271 8.98 13.42 27.68
CA ALA A 271 8.09 12.77 28.64
C ALA A 271 6.66 12.66 28.07
N LEU A 272 6.38 11.53 27.43
CA LEU A 272 5.09 11.18 26.82
C LEU A 272 4.25 10.30 27.75
N GLU A 273 2.94 10.55 27.82
CA GLU A 273 2.00 9.65 28.49
C GLU A 273 0.71 9.51 27.66
N ARG A 274 0.51 8.37 27.00
CA ARG A 274 -0.59 8.17 26.04
C ARG A 274 -1.06 6.71 25.98
N PRO A 275 -2.37 6.45 25.88
CA PRO A 275 -2.83 5.15 25.42
C PRO A 275 -2.57 5.00 23.91
N PHE A 276 -2.08 3.84 23.51
CA PHE A 276 -2.08 3.39 22.12
C PHE A 276 -3.30 2.49 21.93
N ILE A 277 -4.25 2.96 21.12
CA ILE A 277 -5.52 2.28 20.84
C ILE A 277 -5.37 1.53 19.53
N MET A 278 -5.64 0.23 19.56
CA MET A 278 -5.61 -0.64 18.40
C MET A 278 -6.98 -0.73 17.75
N ASP A 279 -7.00 -1.09 16.48
CA ASP A 279 -8.23 -1.20 15.67
C ASP A 279 -9.28 -2.19 16.24
N ASP A 280 -8.87 -3.15 17.08
CA ASP A 280 -9.71 -4.15 17.76
C ASP A 280 -10.25 -3.69 19.12
N TYR A 281 -10.00 -2.44 19.51
CA TYR A 281 -10.57 -1.80 20.69
C TYR A 281 -12.09 -1.90 20.78
N TYR A 282 -12.77 -1.96 19.63
CA TYR A 282 -14.23 -2.11 19.56
C TYR A 282 -14.71 -3.53 19.91
N GLU A 283 -13.82 -4.52 19.94
CA GLU A 283 -14.09 -5.90 20.35
C GLU A 283 -13.83 -6.11 21.86
N SER A 284 -12.79 -5.47 22.43
CA SER A 284 -12.48 -5.49 23.86
C SER A 284 -11.72 -4.24 24.33
N ALA A 285 -12.17 -3.65 25.44
CA ALA A 285 -11.52 -2.51 26.08
C ALA A 285 -10.15 -2.85 26.73
N ASP A 286 -9.82 -4.14 26.85
CA ASP A 286 -8.60 -4.62 27.51
C ASP A 286 -7.34 -4.51 26.62
N ASN A 287 -7.50 -4.22 25.33
CA ASN A 287 -6.41 -4.19 24.33
C ASN A 287 -5.69 -2.83 24.24
N ILE A 288 -5.84 -1.96 25.24
CA ILE A 288 -5.15 -0.66 25.28
C ILE A 288 -3.73 -0.85 25.85
N ILE A 289 -2.73 -0.40 25.10
CA ILE A 289 -1.35 -0.32 25.57
C ILE A 289 -1.10 1.07 26.16
N ASP A 290 -0.89 1.16 27.47
CA ASP A 290 -0.56 2.44 28.10
C ASP A 290 0.93 2.75 27.96
N VAL A 291 1.26 3.83 27.24
CA VAL A 291 2.64 4.22 26.94
C VAL A 291 3.10 5.33 27.87
N PHE A 292 4.22 5.12 28.56
CA PHE A 292 4.87 6.10 29.43
C PHE A 292 6.33 6.27 29.03
N ALA A 293 6.77 7.52 28.90
CA ALA A 293 8.16 7.86 28.72
C ALA A 293 8.68 8.63 29.93
N GLY A 294 9.82 8.18 30.47
CA GLY A 294 10.38 8.73 31.70
C GLY A 294 10.97 10.13 31.53
N GLY A 295 11.19 10.57 30.29
CA GLY A 295 11.90 11.82 29.96
C GLY A 295 13.40 11.67 30.18
N SER A 296 14.06 12.65 30.79
CA SER A 296 15.49 12.58 31.11
C SER A 296 15.77 13.03 32.52
N VAL A 297 16.54 12.21 33.24
CA VAL A 297 16.79 12.41 34.67
C VAL A 297 18.00 13.29 34.92
N GLY A 298 19.06 13.17 34.11
CA GLY A 298 20.39 13.68 34.49
C GLY A 298 21.04 14.64 33.50
N THR A 299 20.55 14.78 32.27
CA THR A 299 21.26 15.55 31.23
C THR A 299 21.41 17.04 31.56
N ASP A 300 22.58 17.63 31.30
CA ASP A 300 22.82 19.09 31.37
C ASP A 300 22.18 19.89 30.21
N ARG A 301 21.64 19.20 29.20
CA ARG A 301 21.14 19.80 27.95
C ARG A 301 19.73 20.40 28.06
N LYS A 302 19.04 20.19 29.18
CA LYS A 302 17.68 20.68 29.42
C LYS A 302 17.57 21.31 30.80
N GLU A 303 16.67 22.28 30.94
CA GLU A 303 16.34 22.88 32.24
C GLU A 303 15.39 22.01 33.07
N GLU A 304 14.58 21.18 32.40
CA GLU A 304 13.63 20.26 33.05
C GLU A 304 14.16 18.82 33.10
N HIS A 305 14.13 18.21 34.29
CA HIS A 305 14.49 16.81 34.52
C HIS A 305 13.31 16.03 35.10
N THR A 306 13.03 14.84 34.59
CA THR A 306 11.82 14.09 34.98
C THR A 306 12.09 12.62 35.28
N PHE A 307 11.31 12.07 36.20
CA PHE A 307 11.20 10.62 36.40
C PHE A 307 9.79 10.23 36.87
N GLY A 308 9.47 8.94 36.84
CA GLY A 308 8.14 8.42 37.19
C GLY A 308 8.16 7.35 38.27
N VAL A 309 7.14 7.32 39.13
CA VAL A 309 6.83 6.19 40.02
C VAL A 309 5.46 5.61 39.63
N LEU A 310 5.44 4.38 39.12
CA LEU A 310 4.23 3.69 38.66
C LEU A 310 3.79 2.63 39.67
N ASP A 311 2.53 2.67 40.09
CA ASP A 311 1.87 1.63 40.88
C ASP A 311 1.01 0.78 39.95
N LEU A 312 1.38 -0.47 39.76
CA LEU A 312 0.58 -1.47 39.05
C LEU A 312 -0.32 -2.20 40.03
N TYR A 313 -1.59 -2.35 39.68
CA TYR A 313 -2.60 -3.01 40.49
C TYR A 313 -3.03 -4.32 39.82
N GLU A 314 -3.56 -5.27 40.59
CA GLU A 314 -3.97 -6.56 40.02
C GLU A 314 -5.26 -6.38 39.22
N LYS A 315 -5.53 -7.22 38.22
CA LYS A 315 -6.74 -7.10 37.37
C LYS A 315 -8.08 -7.11 38.12
N LYS A 316 -8.11 -7.57 39.37
CA LYS A 316 -9.30 -7.56 40.23
C LYS A 316 -9.63 -6.18 40.80
N ASP A 317 -8.69 -5.24 40.74
CA ASP A 317 -8.85 -3.88 41.24
C ASP A 317 -9.50 -3.00 40.15
N ASP A 318 -10.37 -2.04 40.53
CA ASP A 318 -11.00 -1.08 39.59
C ASP A 318 -9.99 -0.10 38.93
N ILE A 319 -8.72 -0.22 39.30
CA ILE A 319 -7.60 0.63 38.89
C ILE A 319 -6.55 -0.30 38.28
N LYS A 320 -6.10 -0.04 37.05
CA LYS A 320 -5.01 -0.74 36.37
C LYS A 320 -3.65 -0.22 36.83
N LEU A 321 -3.45 1.10 36.79
CA LEU A 321 -2.18 1.72 37.22
C LEU A 321 -2.35 3.14 37.78
N LYS A 322 -1.41 3.59 38.62
CA LYS A 322 -1.22 5.02 38.96
C LYS A 322 0.19 5.45 38.64
N HIS A 323 0.35 6.58 37.95
CA HIS A 323 1.65 7.17 37.66
C HIS A 323 1.83 8.47 38.45
N ASN A 324 2.93 8.57 39.20
CA ASN A 324 3.35 9.76 39.92
C ASN A 324 4.61 10.30 39.24
N LYS A 325 4.47 11.37 38.47
CA LYS A 325 5.56 11.98 37.72
C LYS A 325 6.19 13.13 38.52
N PHE A 326 7.50 13.05 38.66
CA PHE A 326 8.36 14.05 39.28
C PHE A 326 8.97 14.91 38.17
N VAL A 327 8.93 16.22 38.35
CA VAL A 327 9.49 17.20 37.42
C VAL A 327 10.33 18.18 38.20
N TYR A 328 11.62 18.23 37.92
CA TYR A 328 12.51 19.27 38.44
C TYR A 328 12.68 20.35 37.38
N ASN A 329 12.56 21.60 37.80
CA ASN A 329 13.01 22.74 37.04
C ASN A 329 14.27 23.29 37.71
N GLY A 330 15.44 22.99 37.14
CA GLY A 330 16.73 23.12 37.82
C GLY A 330 16.79 22.23 39.08
N GLU A 331 16.96 22.84 40.27
CA GLU A 331 16.98 22.09 41.54
C GLU A 331 15.63 22.02 42.26
N ASN A 332 14.57 22.67 41.79
CA ASN A 332 13.29 22.71 42.49
C ASN A 332 12.34 21.62 41.97
N LEU A 333 11.75 20.85 42.89
CA LEU A 333 10.71 19.86 42.56
C LEU A 333 9.36 20.56 42.40
N GLU A 334 8.76 20.43 41.22
CA GLU A 334 7.38 20.85 40.94
C GLU A 334 6.37 19.91 41.63
N PRO A 335 5.11 20.34 41.83
CA PRO A 335 4.08 19.48 42.37
C PRO A 335 3.93 18.16 41.57
N ILE A 336 3.99 17.03 42.27
CA ILE A 336 3.92 15.70 41.66
C ILE A 336 2.64 15.57 40.82
N ILE A 337 2.82 15.25 39.54
CA ILE A 337 1.72 15.04 38.60
C ILE A 337 1.23 13.61 38.77
N LYS A 338 -0.01 13.43 39.22
CA LYS A 338 -0.62 12.11 39.43
C LYS A 338 -1.61 11.77 38.33
N LYS A 339 -1.49 10.57 37.77
CA LYS A 339 -2.40 10.02 36.75
C LYS A 339 -2.85 8.62 37.18
N GLN A 340 -4.09 8.24 36.88
CA GLN A 340 -4.64 6.93 37.17
C GLN A 340 -5.26 6.36 35.88
N VAL A 341 -5.13 5.05 35.66
CA VAL A 341 -5.77 4.32 34.56
C VAL A 341 -6.56 3.15 35.15
N PRO A 342 -7.84 2.93 34.80
CA PRO A 342 -8.75 3.93 34.23
C PRO A 342 -8.90 5.13 35.19
N PRO A 343 -9.35 6.30 34.72
CA PRO A 343 -9.37 7.49 35.54
C PRO A 343 -10.42 7.31 36.62
N GLN A 344 -10.17 7.87 37.80
CA GLN A 344 -11.09 7.71 38.92
C GLN A 344 -12.47 8.26 38.52
N LYS A 345 -13.47 7.37 38.42
CA LYS A 345 -14.87 7.79 38.27
C LYS A 345 -15.22 8.61 39.51
N LEU A 346 -15.39 9.92 39.32
CA LEU A 346 -15.97 10.80 40.32
C LEU A 346 -17.47 10.46 40.41
N SER A 347 -17.81 9.37 41.10
CA SER A 347 -19.19 8.96 41.28
C SER A 347 -19.91 9.93 42.21
N GLY A 348 -20.98 10.55 41.69
CA GLY A 348 -21.97 11.29 42.47
C GLY A 348 -21.58 12.74 42.75
N ARG A 349 -21.98 13.65 41.86
CA ARG A 349 -22.50 15.00 42.20
C ARG A 349 -23.00 15.70 40.95
N VAL A 350 -24.29 15.97 40.96
CA VAL A 350 -25.03 16.80 40.00
C VAL A 350 -24.46 18.23 40.05
N VAL A 351 -24.09 18.76 38.88
CA VAL A 351 -23.64 20.14 38.53
C VAL A 351 -22.54 20.78 39.42
N LYS A 352 -21.29 20.31 39.27
CA LYS A 352 -20.10 20.92 39.91
C LYS A 352 -19.89 22.40 39.58
N LEU A 353 -20.25 22.88 38.39
CA LEU A 353 -19.96 24.26 37.95
C LEU A 353 -20.64 25.34 38.82
N LEU A 354 -21.95 25.18 39.09
CA LEU A 354 -22.70 26.12 39.93
C LEU A 354 -22.30 25.99 41.41
N GLU A 355 -22.00 24.78 41.88
CA GLU A 355 -21.45 24.57 43.23
C GLU A 355 -20.10 25.26 43.42
N ILE A 356 -19.19 25.18 42.44
CA ILE A 356 -17.90 25.88 42.47
C ILE A 356 -18.13 27.39 42.53
N LEU A 357 -18.99 27.95 41.66
CA LEU A 357 -19.28 29.39 41.69
C LEU A 357 -19.86 29.83 43.04
N LYS A 358 -20.81 29.08 43.58
CA LYS A 358 -21.41 29.34 44.89
C LYS A 358 -20.37 29.29 46.02
N THR A 359 -19.38 28.42 45.91
CA THR A 359 -18.30 28.29 46.90
C THR A 359 -17.29 29.43 46.78
N LEU A 360 -16.88 29.78 45.56
CA LEU A 360 -15.89 30.83 45.31
C LEU A 360 -16.44 32.24 45.51
N ASN A 361 -17.69 32.48 45.10
CA ASN A 361 -18.34 33.79 45.19
C ASN A 361 -19.87 33.65 45.26
N PRO A 362 -20.45 33.53 46.47
CA PRO A 362 -21.90 33.41 46.67
C PRO A 362 -22.71 34.57 46.09
N GLU A 363 -22.22 35.82 46.17
CA GLU A 363 -22.93 37.00 45.68
C GLU A 363 -23.07 36.96 44.15
N LYS A 364 -22.01 36.57 43.44
CA LYS A 364 -22.06 36.41 41.97
C LYS A 364 -22.91 35.21 41.54
N PHE A 365 -22.97 34.16 42.36
CA PHE A 365 -23.89 33.04 42.15
C PHE A 365 -25.36 33.49 42.26
N GLU A 366 -25.73 34.21 43.34
CA GLU A 366 -27.09 34.73 43.53
C GLU A 366 -27.48 35.70 42.41
N LEU A 367 -26.57 36.60 42.02
CA LEU A 367 -26.80 37.50 40.89
C LEU A 367 -27.05 36.74 39.57
N TYR A 368 -26.30 35.66 39.32
CA TYR A 368 -26.50 34.80 38.16
C TYR A 368 -27.86 34.11 38.20
N GLU A 369 -28.25 33.50 39.32
CA GLU A 369 -29.54 32.83 39.48
C GLU A 369 -30.69 33.80 39.27
N GLU A 370 -30.68 34.97 39.91
CA GLU A 370 -31.71 36.00 39.72
C GLU A 370 -31.81 36.45 38.25
N THR A 371 -30.66 36.63 37.58
CA THR A 371 -30.62 37.04 36.17
C THR A 371 -31.24 35.95 35.29
N ALA A 372 -30.90 34.70 35.55
CA ALA A 372 -31.36 33.57 34.77
C ALA A 372 -32.85 33.27 35.03
N GLU A 373 -33.35 33.45 36.26
CA GLU A 373 -34.78 33.41 36.60
C GLU A 373 -35.56 34.54 35.92
N LYS A 374 -35.03 35.78 35.91
CA LYS A 374 -35.64 36.91 35.19
C LYS A 374 -35.76 36.65 33.68
N ALA A 375 -34.89 35.82 33.11
CA ALA A 375 -34.97 35.37 31.72
C ALA A 375 -36.00 34.24 31.45
N PHE A 376 -36.61 33.66 32.51
CA PHE A 376 -37.74 32.72 32.68
C PHE A 376 -37.96 31.53 31.70
N ARG A 377 -37.67 31.61 30.39
CA ARG A 377 -37.81 30.48 29.42
C ARG A 377 -36.51 29.73 29.16
N SER A 378 -35.37 30.41 29.15
CA SER A 378 -34.08 29.79 28.87
C SER A 378 -33.55 28.98 30.05
N TYR A 379 -33.96 29.29 31.29
CA TYR A 379 -33.36 28.73 32.50
C TYR A 379 -33.35 27.19 32.55
N ASP A 380 -34.47 26.51 32.28
CA ASP A 380 -34.52 25.03 32.30
C ASP A 380 -33.63 24.39 31.21
N SER A 381 -33.64 24.98 30.00
CA SER A 381 -32.81 24.50 28.89
C SER A 381 -31.32 24.73 29.17
N CYS A 382 -30.97 25.93 29.65
CA CYS A 382 -29.60 26.30 30.02
C CYS A 382 -29.10 25.47 31.19
N SER A 383 -29.93 25.17 32.19
CA SER A 383 -29.56 24.29 33.31
C SER A 383 -29.13 22.90 32.84
N LYS A 384 -29.87 22.33 31.87
CA LYS A 384 -29.50 21.06 31.23
C LYS A 384 -28.23 21.17 30.39
N ILE A 385 -28.04 22.26 29.65
CA ILE A 385 -26.79 22.53 28.91
C ILE A 385 -25.60 22.67 29.86
N ILE A 386 -25.76 23.38 30.98
CA ILE A 386 -24.74 23.53 32.02
C ILE A 386 -24.40 22.17 32.63
N SER A 387 -25.40 21.30 32.84
CA SER A 387 -25.17 19.93 33.25
C SER A 387 -24.36 19.15 32.20
N TRP A 388 -24.70 19.26 30.90
CA TRP A 388 -23.94 18.64 29.82
C TRP A 388 -22.50 19.12 29.75
N VAL A 389 -22.30 20.44 29.80
CA VAL A 389 -20.96 21.05 29.81
C VAL A 389 -20.17 20.58 31.02
N SER A 390 -20.80 20.56 32.21
CA SER A 390 -20.20 20.02 33.42
C SER A 390 -19.77 18.58 33.18
N GLU A 391 -20.68 17.68 32.79
CA GLU A 391 -20.37 16.27 32.54
C GLU A 391 -19.28 16.09 31.48
N ALA A 392 -19.31 16.87 30.41
CA ALA A 392 -18.33 16.84 29.32
C ALA A 392 -16.92 17.24 29.76
N ILE A 393 -16.79 18.17 30.72
CA ILE A 393 -15.48 18.61 31.23
C ILE A 393 -15.09 17.95 32.55
N THR A 394 -16.02 17.26 33.24
CA THR A 394 -15.79 16.71 34.59
C THR A 394 -14.68 15.67 34.67
N GLY A 395 -14.39 14.97 33.57
CA GLY A 395 -13.25 14.05 33.51
C GLY A 395 -11.89 14.77 33.42
N PHE A 396 -11.85 16.03 32.97
CA PHE A 396 -10.62 16.72 32.59
C PHE A 396 -10.08 17.61 33.71
N THR A 397 -9.18 17.07 34.52
CA THR A 397 -8.62 17.73 35.73
C THR A 397 -7.96 19.08 35.47
N GLU A 398 -7.34 19.29 34.30
CA GLU A 398 -6.69 20.55 33.98
C GLU A 398 -7.67 21.72 33.85
N VAL A 399 -8.86 21.46 33.30
CA VAL A 399 -9.91 22.49 33.14
C VAL A 399 -10.38 22.98 34.52
N TYR A 400 -10.48 22.08 35.50
CA TYR A 400 -10.85 22.44 36.87
C TYR A 400 -9.88 23.41 37.52
N LYS A 401 -8.58 23.33 37.22
CA LYS A 401 -7.61 24.27 37.79
C LYS A 401 -7.91 25.71 37.38
N TYR A 402 -8.44 25.94 36.18
CA TYR A 402 -8.84 27.27 35.74
C TYR A 402 -10.16 27.70 36.38
N LEU A 403 -11.15 26.80 36.46
CA LEU A 403 -12.46 27.09 37.06
C LEU A 403 -12.38 27.39 38.56
N ASP A 404 -11.50 26.69 39.30
CA ASP A 404 -11.34 26.84 40.75
C ASP A 404 -10.51 28.09 41.12
N ARG A 405 -9.56 28.49 40.27
CA ARG A 405 -8.68 29.65 40.53
C ARG A 405 -9.34 30.99 40.27
N ASP A 406 -10.22 31.08 39.28
CA ASP A 406 -10.85 32.34 38.88
C ASP A 406 -12.31 32.09 38.51
N TYR A 407 -13.21 32.54 39.40
CA TYR A 407 -14.64 32.39 39.22
C TYR A 407 -15.15 33.13 37.97
N ASN A 408 -14.42 34.10 37.43
CA ASN A 408 -14.78 34.78 36.18
C ASN A 408 -14.82 33.79 35.00
N ASN A 409 -13.97 32.75 35.00
CA ASN A 409 -14.04 31.69 33.98
C ASN A 409 -15.41 31.00 33.95
N ILE A 410 -15.99 30.77 35.14
CA ILE A 410 -17.33 30.20 35.27
C ILE A 410 -18.37 31.21 34.79
N LEU A 411 -18.25 32.50 35.16
CA LEU A 411 -19.18 33.54 34.71
C LEU A 411 -19.18 33.71 33.18
N PHE A 412 -18.01 33.71 32.54
CA PHE A 412 -17.90 33.75 31.06
C PHE A 412 -18.52 32.50 30.41
N LEU A 413 -18.29 31.31 30.97
CA LEU A 413 -18.89 30.07 30.48
C LEU A 413 -20.43 30.09 30.61
N LEU A 414 -20.95 30.47 31.77
CA LEU A 414 -22.38 30.57 32.05
C LEU A 414 -23.06 31.64 31.19
N TYR A 415 -22.41 32.79 31.03
CA TYR A 415 -22.84 33.85 30.12
C TYR A 415 -22.92 33.33 28.69
N ALA A 416 -21.87 32.66 28.23
CA ALA A 416 -21.80 32.14 26.88
C ALA A 416 -22.93 31.15 26.58
N ILE A 417 -23.21 30.22 27.51
CA ILE A 417 -24.31 29.25 27.37
C ILE A 417 -25.66 29.98 27.25
N ASN A 418 -25.95 30.91 28.15
CA ASN A 418 -27.24 31.59 28.18
C ASN A 418 -27.43 32.55 27.01
N TYR A 419 -26.43 33.38 26.74
CA TYR A 419 -26.48 34.35 25.66
C TYR A 419 -26.49 33.65 24.29
N ARG A 420 -25.70 32.58 24.11
CA ARG A 420 -25.76 31.76 22.88
C ARG A 420 -27.13 31.14 22.69
N ALA A 421 -27.74 30.57 23.73
CA ALA A 421 -29.07 29.97 23.62
C ALA A 421 -30.13 30.99 23.15
N ILE A 422 -30.11 32.20 23.69
CA ILE A 422 -31.03 33.28 23.30
C ILE A 422 -30.74 33.78 21.88
N CYS A 423 -29.46 33.98 21.51
CA CYS A 423 -29.07 34.31 20.14
C CYS A 423 -29.54 33.23 19.15
N TYR A 424 -29.36 31.94 19.49
CA TYR A 424 -29.77 30.83 18.64
C TYR A 424 -31.30 30.78 18.47
N MET A 425 -32.07 31.07 19.53
CA MET A 425 -33.53 31.23 19.47
C MET A 425 -33.96 32.36 18.53
N LYS A 426 -33.19 33.45 18.43
CA LYS A 426 -33.43 34.51 17.45
C LYS A 426 -33.05 34.09 16.04
N ILE A 427 -31.84 33.57 15.85
CA ILE A 427 -31.27 33.24 14.54
C ILE A 427 -32.04 32.11 13.86
N VAL A 428 -32.35 31.06 14.62
CA VAL A 428 -32.97 29.83 14.13
C VAL A 428 -34.46 29.77 14.47
N GLY A 429 -34.81 30.03 15.74
CA GLY A 429 -36.20 30.00 16.20
C GLY A 429 -37.07 31.20 15.78
N LYS A 430 -36.45 32.28 15.27
CA LYS A 430 -37.12 33.54 14.87
C LYS A 430 -37.90 34.24 16.00
N GLU A 431 -37.54 34.01 17.26
CA GLU A 431 -38.19 34.57 18.46
C GLU A 431 -37.66 35.98 18.81
N ASN A 432 -37.91 37.00 17.96
CA ASN A 432 -37.34 38.35 18.12
C ASN A 432 -37.71 39.06 19.44
N SER A 433 -38.99 39.02 19.83
CA SER A 433 -39.48 39.71 21.03
C SER A 433 -38.88 39.14 22.32
N TYR A 434 -38.67 37.82 22.35
CA TYR A 434 -38.01 37.17 23.48
C TYR A 434 -36.53 37.53 23.56
N PHE A 435 -35.84 37.56 22.42
CA PHE A 435 -34.45 38.00 22.37
C PHE A 435 -34.29 39.41 22.88
N GLU A 436 -35.13 40.37 22.47
CA GLU A 436 -35.03 41.76 22.93
C GLU A 436 -35.10 41.86 24.46
N SER A 437 -36.09 41.22 25.08
CA SER A 437 -36.24 41.22 26.54
C SER A 437 -35.13 40.47 27.28
N ALA A 438 -34.76 39.28 26.82
CA ALA A 438 -33.77 38.46 27.51
C ALA A 438 -32.33 38.98 27.30
N SER A 439 -32.01 39.49 26.11
CA SER A 439 -30.70 40.10 25.83
C SER A 439 -30.46 41.36 26.65
N GLU A 440 -31.47 42.19 26.93
CA GLU A 440 -31.35 43.34 27.83
C GLU A 440 -30.98 42.91 29.25
N THR A 441 -31.60 41.83 29.74
CA THR A 441 -31.31 41.25 31.05
C THR A 441 -29.87 40.74 31.12
N TRP A 442 -29.42 39.99 30.11
CA TRP A 442 -28.02 39.51 30.04
C TRP A 442 -27.02 40.62 29.76
N ASN A 443 -27.38 41.68 29.03
CA ASN A 443 -26.52 42.85 28.83
C ASN A 443 -26.26 43.58 30.15
N THR A 444 -27.28 43.68 31.00
CA THR A 444 -27.15 44.22 32.35
C THR A 444 -26.18 43.35 33.18
N PHE A 445 -26.33 42.03 33.13
CA PHE A 445 -25.42 41.11 33.81
C PHE A 445 -23.99 41.21 33.29
N TYR A 446 -23.80 41.37 31.98
CA TYR A 446 -22.49 41.60 31.38
C TYR A 446 -21.85 42.85 32.00
N ASP A 447 -22.55 43.98 32.03
CA ASP A 447 -22.00 45.24 32.55
C ASP A 447 -21.67 45.16 34.05
N MET A 448 -22.48 44.44 34.84
CA MET A 448 -22.28 44.28 36.29
C MET A 448 -21.23 43.22 36.67
N SER A 449 -20.99 42.23 35.80
CA SER A 449 -20.15 41.07 36.13
C SER A 449 -18.92 40.95 35.24
N LEU A 450 -19.09 40.94 33.92
CA LEU A 450 -18.01 40.66 32.97
C LEU A 450 -17.27 41.96 32.58
N GLY A 451 -17.98 43.07 32.43
CA GLY A 451 -17.43 44.38 32.04
C GLY A 451 -16.54 45.03 33.09
N GLN A 452 -16.55 44.53 34.33
CA GLN A 452 -15.67 44.97 35.41
C GLN A 452 -14.36 44.16 35.49
N THR A 453 -14.16 43.19 34.60
CA THR A 453 -12.97 42.32 34.58
C THR A 453 -11.86 42.88 33.67
N ASP A 454 -10.68 42.27 33.69
CA ASP A 454 -9.55 42.58 32.78
C ASP A 454 -9.79 42.11 31.33
N PHE A 455 -11.05 42.04 30.88
CA PHE A 455 -11.43 41.58 29.55
C PHE A 455 -11.26 42.71 28.54
N MET A 456 -10.29 42.57 27.63
CA MET A 456 -9.85 43.65 26.73
C MET A 456 -10.62 43.68 25.39
N ILE A 457 -11.54 42.74 25.16
CA ILE A 457 -12.38 42.72 23.95
C ILE A 457 -13.57 43.65 24.15
N SER A 458 -13.91 44.44 23.14
CA SER A 458 -15.06 45.33 23.22
C SER A 458 -16.37 44.54 23.36
N LYS A 459 -17.34 45.07 24.10
CA LYS A 459 -18.67 44.44 24.28
C LYS A 459 -19.33 44.13 22.93
N ASN A 460 -19.19 45.03 21.96
CA ASN A 460 -19.76 44.87 20.62
C ASN A 460 -19.13 43.69 19.87
N ASP A 461 -17.79 43.61 19.85
CA ASP A 461 -17.08 42.51 19.19
C ASP A 461 -17.39 41.17 19.87
N TYR A 462 -17.44 41.15 21.20
CA TYR A 462 -17.79 39.95 21.97
C TYR A 462 -19.21 39.47 21.67
N HIS A 463 -20.19 40.38 21.60
CA HIS A 463 -21.58 40.03 21.29
C HIS A 463 -21.81 39.64 19.83
N GLU A 464 -21.07 40.22 18.89
CA GLU A 464 -21.14 39.87 17.46
C GLU A 464 -20.84 38.38 17.24
N MET A 465 -19.89 37.82 17.98
CA MET A 465 -19.53 36.40 17.93
C MET A 465 -20.71 35.45 18.17
N PHE A 466 -21.65 35.82 19.04
CA PHE A 466 -22.83 35.00 19.34
C PHE A 466 -23.90 35.03 18.27
N MET A 467 -23.82 35.96 17.31
CA MET A 467 -24.81 36.16 16.25
C MET A 467 -24.56 35.31 15.00
N PHE A 468 -23.40 34.65 14.88
CA PHE A 468 -23.11 33.76 13.75
C PHE A 468 -23.97 32.49 13.81
N LYS A 469 -24.70 32.17 12.72
CA LYS A 469 -25.51 30.94 12.64
C LYS A 469 -24.63 29.69 12.72
N LYS A 470 -23.54 29.64 11.96
CA LYS A 470 -22.64 28.47 11.92
C LYS A 470 -21.49 28.63 12.89
N LEU A 471 -21.26 27.60 13.70
CA LEU A 471 -20.18 27.57 14.67
C LEU A 471 -18.77 27.74 14.03
N LYS A 472 -18.59 27.28 12.78
CA LYS A 472 -17.35 27.52 12.00
C LYS A 472 -17.05 29.00 11.77
N GLU A 473 -18.08 29.82 11.58
CA GLU A 473 -17.95 31.26 11.33
C GLU A 473 -17.63 31.99 12.64
N ALA A 474 -18.30 31.61 13.74
CA ALA A 474 -17.99 32.09 15.08
C ALA A 474 -16.52 31.82 15.47
N ALA A 475 -16.02 30.59 15.21
CA ALA A 475 -14.62 30.24 15.43
C ALA A 475 -13.67 31.13 14.62
N SER A 476 -13.90 31.26 13.31
CA SER A 476 -13.07 32.11 12.47
C SER A 476 -13.11 33.60 12.84
N TYR A 477 -14.19 34.07 13.47
CA TYR A 477 -14.25 35.41 14.05
C TYR A 477 -13.48 35.49 15.38
N CYS A 478 -13.63 34.50 16.26
CA CYS A 478 -12.87 34.39 17.50
C CYS A 478 -11.35 34.34 17.26
N ASP A 479 -10.89 33.66 16.20
CA ASP A 479 -9.49 33.64 15.79
C ASP A 479 -8.95 35.05 15.53
N LYS A 480 -9.76 35.92 14.89
CA LYS A 480 -9.39 37.31 14.65
C LYS A 480 -9.28 38.09 15.95
N LEU A 481 -10.18 37.86 16.90
CA LEU A 481 -10.14 38.49 18.22
C LEU A 481 -8.91 38.03 19.02
N LEU A 482 -8.59 36.74 18.98
CA LEU A 482 -7.43 36.16 19.67
C LEU A 482 -6.11 36.66 19.09
N ASN A 483 -5.97 36.73 17.76
CA ASN A 483 -4.76 37.22 17.09
C ASN A 483 -4.44 38.69 17.41
N ASN A 484 -5.46 39.48 17.78
CA ASN A 484 -5.31 40.88 18.16
C ASN A 484 -5.25 41.08 19.69
N CYS A 485 -5.19 40.01 20.48
CA CYS A 485 -5.28 40.06 21.94
C CYS A 485 -4.04 39.45 22.61
N ASP A 486 -3.17 40.31 23.14
CA ASP A 486 -1.98 39.89 23.91
C ASP A 486 -2.30 39.52 25.38
N ASN A 487 -3.53 39.75 25.83
CA ASN A 487 -3.94 39.52 27.22
C ASN A 487 -4.34 38.06 27.47
N LYS A 488 -3.53 37.33 28.25
CA LYS A 488 -3.74 35.91 28.56
C LYS A 488 -5.07 35.62 29.28
N LYS A 489 -5.58 36.51 30.14
CA LYS A 489 -6.89 36.32 30.79
C LYS A 489 -8.03 36.39 29.77
N SER A 490 -7.97 37.36 28.86
CA SER A 490 -8.96 37.51 27.79
C SER A 490 -8.97 36.30 26.84
N GLN A 491 -7.80 35.73 26.53
CA GLN A 491 -7.70 34.48 25.76
C GLN A 491 -8.38 33.30 26.48
N ILE A 492 -8.19 33.17 27.79
CA ILE A 492 -8.85 32.13 28.61
C ILE A 492 -10.37 32.33 28.64
N TYR A 493 -10.85 33.56 28.84
CA TYR A 493 -12.29 33.86 28.84
C TYR A 493 -12.95 33.60 27.49
N LEU A 494 -12.27 33.90 26.38
CA LEU A 494 -12.71 33.55 25.03
C LEU A 494 -12.74 32.03 24.83
N ALA A 495 -11.74 31.30 25.32
CA ALA A 495 -11.71 29.84 25.23
C ALA A 495 -12.88 29.17 25.99
N PHE A 496 -13.19 29.63 27.21
CA PHE A 496 -14.39 29.19 27.93
C PHE A 496 -15.69 29.61 27.22
N THR A 497 -15.71 30.77 26.58
CA THR A 497 -16.85 31.20 25.76
C THR A 497 -17.09 30.25 24.59
N MET A 498 -16.03 29.90 23.84
CA MET A 498 -16.12 28.97 22.71
C MET A 498 -16.52 27.55 23.14
N LEU A 499 -16.04 27.09 24.29
CA LEU A 499 -16.49 25.83 24.90
C LEU A 499 -17.99 25.85 25.19
N GLY A 500 -18.48 26.92 25.81
CA GLY A 500 -19.90 27.11 26.10
C GLY A 500 -20.76 27.11 24.83
N MET A 501 -20.32 27.84 23.79
CA MET A 501 -21.01 27.88 22.50
C MET A 501 -21.06 26.50 21.81
N PHE A 502 -19.96 25.76 21.81
CA PHE A 502 -19.87 24.45 21.16
C PHE A 502 -20.90 23.45 21.71
N PHE A 503 -20.94 23.29 23.03
CA PHE A 503 -21.88 22.36 23.68
C PHE A 503 -23.32 22.89 23.69
N THR A 504 -23.51 24.21 23.71
CA THR A 504 -24.84 24.82 23.58
C THR A 504 -25.46 24.49 22.22
N ASP A 505 -24.72 24.72 21.13
CA ASP A 505 -25.18 24.41 19.78
C ASP A 505 -25.47 22.90 19.63
N LEU A 506 -24.55 22.03 20.11
CA LEU A 506 -24.74 20.57 20.06
C LEU A 506 -26.00 20.13 20.80
N TYR A 507 -26.24 20.63 22.01
CA TYR A 507 -27.44 20.31 22.78
C TYR A 507 -28.70 20.80 22.07
N LEU A 508 -28.70 22.05 21.60
CA LEU A 508 -29.85 22.65 20.94
C LEU A 508 -30.21 21.95 19.63
N VAL A 509 -29.22 21.53 18.84
CA VAL A 509 -29.41 20.71 17.63
C VAL A 509 -30.05 19.36 17.98
N LEU A 510 -29.55 18.67 19.01
CA LEU A 510 -30.07 17.36 19.40
C LEU A 510 -31.44 17.41 20.09
N THR A 511 -31.85 18.56 20.65
CA THR A 511 -33.06 18.63 21.50
C THR A 511 -34.18 19.52 21.00
N LYS A 512 -33.90 20.54 20.18
CA LYS A 512 -34.92 21.52 19.75
C LYS A 512 -34.87 21.93 18.28
N TYR A 513 -33.69 21.97 17.67
CA TYR A 513 -33.49 22.55 16.34
C TYR A 513 -32.85 21.59 15.33
N ALA A 514 -33.14 20.29 15.45
CA ALA A 514 -32.62 19.28 14.53
C ALA A 514 -32.96 19.58 13.07
N ASP A 515 -34.15 20.12 12.80
CA ASP A 515 -34.63 20.40 11.44
C ASP A 515 -33.84 21.51 10.73
N ASP A 516 -33.39 22.55 11.44
CA ASP A 516 -32.53 23.59 10.84
C ASP A 516 -31.14 23.03 10.52
N PHE A 517 -30.58 22.23 11.43
CA PHE A 517 -29.25 21.65 11.24
C PHE A 517 -29.24 20.53 10.19
N LYS A 518 -30.40 19.91 9.90
CA LYS A 518 -30.58 18.90 8.85
C LYS A 518 -30.06 19.32 7.49
N GLU A 519 -30.14 20.61 7.13
CA GLU A 519 -29.59 21.12 5.88
C GLU A 519 -28.07 20.85 5.74
N SER A 520 -27.33 20.86 6.86
CA SER A 520 -25.89 20.61 6.87
C SER A 520 -25.51 19.16 6.56
N ILE A 521 -26.42 18.21 6.80
CA ILE A 521 -26.21 16.77 6.56
C ILE A 521 -27.08 16.22 5.42
N LYS A 522 -27.88 17.06 4.77
CA LYS A 522 -28.85 16.66 3.73
C LYS A 522 -28.20 15.94 2.55
N TYR A 523 -26.95 16.26 2.24
CA TYR A 523 -26.18 15.60 1.16
C TYR A 523 -25.57 14.26 1.61
N LYS A 524 -25.49 14.00 2.91
CA LYS A 524 -24.88 12.79 3.49
C LYS A 524 -25.87 11.64 3.67
N VAL A 525 -27.18 11.87 3.51
CA VAL A 525 -28.17 10.78 3.51
C VAL A 525 -29.39 11.08 2.64
N ASN A 526 -29.90 10.06 1.96
CA ASN A 526 -31.16 10.10 1.21
C ASN A 526 -32.38 9.88 2.15
N ILE A 527 -32.45 10.61 3.26
CA ILE A 527 -33.48 10.46 4.29
C ILE A 527 -34.59 11.50 4.14
N LYS A 528 -35.83 11.03 3.96
CA LYS A 528 -37.06 11.84 4.07
C LYS A 528 -37.70 11.64 5.45
N ILE A 529 -37.20 12.36 6.45
CA ILE A 529 -37.93 12.56 7.70
C ILE A 529 -38.78 13.83 7.57
N GLU A 530 -40.06 13.77 7.96
CA GLU A 530 -40.95 14.93 8.04
C GLU A 530 -40.44 15.92 9.12
N GLU A 531 -40.81 17.20 9.05
CA GLU A 531 -40.42 18.17 10.09
C GLU A 531 -40.90 17.69 11.48
N ASN A 532 -40.07 17.89 12.51
CA ASN A 532 -40.28 17.54 13.92
C ASN A 532 -40.27 16.04 14.30
N LYS A 533 -40.15 15.11 13.34
CA LYS A 533 -40.10 13.65 13.60
C LYS A 533 -38.85 13.17 14.34
N PHE A 534 -37.75 13.93 14.30
CA PHE A 534 -36.51 13.55 14.98
C PHE A 534 -36.69 13.49 16.51
N HIS A 535 -37.27 14.52 17.10
CA HIS A 535 -37.42 14.63 18.55
C HIS A 535 -38.49 13.68 19.13
N GLU A 536 -39.45 13.21 18.31
CA GLU A 536 -40.38 12.12 18.69
C GLU A 536 -39.62 10.80 18.93
N ASN A 537 -38.58 10.54 18.13
CA ASN A 537 -37.83 9.30 18.12
C ASN A 537 -36.53 9.36 18.94
N VAL A 538 -36.04 10.57 19.24
CA VAL A 538 -34.88 10.84 20.10
C VAL A 538 -35.29 11.81 21.21
N PRO A 539 -35.90 11.31 22.31
CA PRO A 539 -36.42 12.17 23.36
C PRO A 539 -35.29 12.91 24.09
N ALA A 540 -35.35 14.25 24.12
CA ALA A 540 -34.33 15.10 24.76
C ALA A 540 -33.91 14.67 26.19
N PRO A 541 -34.81 14.26 27.10
CA PRO A 541 -34.42 13.81 28.45
C PRO A 541 -33.59 12.52 28.49
N ARG A 542 -33.51 11.79 27.38
CA ARG A 542 -32.77 10.53 27.24
C ARG A 542 -31.42 10.71 26.53
N ILE A 543 -31.02 11.95 26.27
CA ILE A 543 -29.71 12.26 25.70
C ILE A 543 -28.77 12.67 26.84
N VAL A 544 -27.71 11.90 27.06
CA VAL A 544 -26.76 12.10 28.16
C VAL A 544 -25.35 12.17 27.62
N VAL A 545 -24.57 13.15 28.09
CA VAL A 545 -23.14 13.24 27.79
C VAL A 545 -22.33 12.63 28.92
N LYS A 546 -21.32 11.83 28.57
CA LYS A 546 -20.35 11.27 29.52
C LYS A 546 -18.95 11.53 29.00
N SER A 547 -18.12 12.18 29.81
CA SER A 547 -16.71 12.36 29.46
C SER A 547 -15.87 11.15 29.85
N ASP A 548 -14.82 10.93 29.09
CA ASP A 548 -13.75 9.98 29.36
C ASP A 548 -12.44 10.69 29.03
N ALA A 549 -11.84 11.30 30.05
CA ALA A 549 -10.66 12.11 29.90
C ALA A 549 -9.40 11.32 29.56
N ASP A 550 -9.35 10.04 29.93
CA ASP A 550 -8.25 9.15 29.56
C ASP A 550 -8.26 8.89 28.06
N ARG A 551 -9.45 8.61 27.52
CA ARG A 551 -9.65 8.46 26.08
C ARG A 551 -9.80 9.79 25.35
N ARG A 552 -9.77 10.91 26.08
CA ARG A 552 -9.92 12.27 25.53
C ARG A 552 -11.18 12.36 24.67
N SER A 553 -12.26 11.78 25.16
CA SER A 553 -13.50 11.61 24.42
C SER A 553 -14.71 11.99 25.26
N ALA A 554 -15.80 12.32 24.58
CA ALA A 554 -17.12 12.46 25.18
C ALA A 554 -18.09 11.57 24.42
N TYR A 555 -18.81 10.73 25.15
CA TYR A 555 -19.85 9.86 24.62
C TYR A 555 -21.21 10.55 24.76
N ILE A 556 -22.02 10.47 23.72
CA ILE A 556 -23.40 10.95 23.72
C ILE A 556 -24.28 9.71 23.66
N ASP A 557 -24.80 9.32 24.81
CA ASP A 557 -25.74 8.23 24.95
C ASP A 557 -27.13 8.72 24.57
N LEU A 558 -27.79 8.03 23.65
CA LEU A 558 -29.09 8.40 23.09
C LEU A 558 -30.01 7.20 22.92
N LEU A 559 -31.28 7.39 23.30
CA LEU A 559 -32.36 6.46 22.97
C LEU A 559 -32.92 6.82 21.59
N CYS A 560 -32.98 5.84 20.70
CA CYS A 560 -33.59 6.00 19.38
C CYS A 560 -34.64 4.94 19.13
N ASN A 561 -35.84 5.34 18.73
CA ASN A 561 -36.95 4.42 18.43
C ASN A 561 -37.07 4.08 16.93
N GLU A 562 -36.35 4.80 16.06
CA GLU A 562 -36.39 4.67 14.60
C GLU A 562 -34.99 4.76 13.99
N ALA A 563 -34.71 3.95 12.95
CA ALA A 563 -33.39 3.83 12.32
C ALA A 563 -32.96 5.15 11.66
N THR A 564 -33.93 5.85 11.09
CA THR A 564 -33.75 7.12 10.40
C THR A 564 -33.35 8.24 11.37
N ALA A 565 -34.02 8.28 12.53
CA ALA A 565 -33.69 9.23 13.59
C ALA A 565 -32.33 8.92 14.24
N HIS A 566 -32.00 7.63 14.39
CA HIS A 566 -30.68 7.20 14.84
C HIS A 566 -29.55 7.68 13.90
N LYS A 567 -29.69 7.46 12.59
CA LYS A 567 -28.73 7.97 11.57
C LYS A 567 -28.54 9.48 11.68
N MET A 568 -29.62 10.24 11.83
CA MET A 568 -29.54 11.70 11.96
C MET A 568 -28.78 12.10 13.23
N ALA A 569 -29.05 11.44 14.36
CA ALA A 569 -28.37 11.74 15.62
C ALA A 569 -26.86 11.50 15.51
N VAL A 570 -26.46 10.36 14.93
CA VAL A 570 -25.05 10.03 14.70
C VAL A 570 -24.37 11.07 13.80
N LEU A 571 -25.01 11.45 12.69
CA LEU A 571 -24.43 12.42 11.76
C LEU A 571 -24.33 13.83 12.36
N PHE A 572 -25.32 14.26 13.14
CA PHE A 572 -25.22 15.50 13.89
C PHE A 572 -24.00 15.46 14.82
N ILE A 573 -23.88 14.40 15.61
CA ILE A 573 -22.75 14.23 16.54
C ILE A 573 -21.43 14.22 15.79
N LYS A 574 -21.38 13.58 14.61
CA LYS A 574 -20.17 13.52 13.78
C LYS A 574 -19.79 14.88 13.18
N GLU A 575 -20.75 15.71 12.80
CA GLU A 575 -20.45 17.08 12.38
C GLU A 575 -19.78 17.87 13.51
N PHE A 576 -20.23 17.70 14.75
CA PHE A 576 -19.58 18.31 15.91
C PHE A 576 -18.22 17.67 16.23
N ASP A 577 -18.06 16.36 16.07
CA ASP A 577 -16.76 15.67 16.18
C ASP A 577 -15.74 16.24 15.19
N LEU A 578 -16.11 16.40 13.91
CA LEU A 578 -15.23 17.01 12.90
C LEU A 578 -14.91 18.48 13.19
N LEU A 579 -15.77 19.18 13.94
CA LEU A 579 -15.53 20.54 14.38
C LEU A 579 -14.51 20.63 15.52
N ILE A 580 -14.26 19.55 16.26
CA ILE A 580 -13.29 19.55 17.37
C ILE A 580 -11.93 20.05 16.91
N ASN A 581 -11.45 19.64 15.72
CA ASN A 581 -10.16 20.08 15.18
C ASN A 581 -10.07 21.61 15.02
N LYS A 582 -11.17 22.28 14.69
CA LYS A 582 -11.22 23.75 14.63
C LYS A 582 -11.25 24.41 16.00
N PHE A 583 -11.67 23.68 17.03
CA PHE A 583 -11.81 24.16 18.40
C PHE A 583 -10.62 23.74 19.29
N GLU A 584 -9.72 22.89 18.79
CA GLU A 584 -8.60 22.33 19.53
C GLU A 584 -7.73 23.41 20.16
N ASP A 585 -7.45 24.49 19.42
CA ASP A 585 -6.61 25.58 19.89
C ASP A 585 -7.23 26.29 21.10
N TYR A 586 -8.55 26.52 21.10
CA TYR A 586 -9.27 27.09 22.24
C TYR A 586 -9.27 26.11 23.43
N PHE A 587 -9.52 24.83 23.17
CA PHE A 587 -9.53 23.81 24.21
C PHE A 587 -8.15 23.67 24.86
N LYS A 588 -7.07 23.77 24.08
CA LYS A 588 -5.68 23.82 24.57
C LYS A 588 -5.43 24.97 25.55
N ILE A 589 -5.95 26.17 25.29
CA ILE A 589 -5.77 27.35 26.16
C ILE A 589 -6.24 27.07 27.60
N ILE A 590 -7.33 26.31 27.75
CA ILE A 590 -7.94 25.93 29.04
C ILE A 590 -7.55 24.52 29.51
N GLY A 591 -6.60 23.88 28.84
CA GLY A 591 -6.13 22.53 29.17
C GLY A 591 -7.14 21.41 28.88
N LEU A 592 -8.23 21.67 28.15
CA LEU A 592 -9.17 20.66 27.69
C LEU A 592 -8.57 19.90 26.51
N LYS A 593 -8.47 18.57 26.64
CA LYS A 593 -7.92 17.69 25.60
C LYS A 593 -9.02 16.74 25.13
N LEU A 594 -10.02 17.28 24.42
CA LEU A 594 -11.12 16.52 23.83
C LEU A 594 -10.83 16.31 22.35
N TYR A 595 -10.76 15.05 21.90
CA TYR A 595 -10.46 14.68 20.51
C TYR A 595 -11.60 13.95 19.81
N TYR A 596 -12.45 13.26 20.57
CA TYR A 596 -13.52 12.47 19.99
C TYR A 596 -14.87 12.79 20.65
N LEU A 597 -15.89 12.90 19.83
CA LEU A 597 -17.29 12.94 20.23
C LEU A 597 -18.01 11.75 19.59
N LEU A 598 -18.44 10.79 20.41
CA LEU A 598 -18.90 9.48 19.94
C LEU A 598 -20.37 9.25 20.29
N PRO A 599 -21.24 8.91 19.31
CA PRO A 599 -22.62 8.52 19.59
C PRO A 599 -22.68 7.09 20.13
N ARG A 600 -23.62 6.83 21.05
CA ARG A 600 -23.90 5.48 21.57
C ARG A 600 -25.40 5.26 21.73
N ILE A 601 -25.89 4.12 21.28
CA ILE A 601 -27.27 3.71 21.58
C ILE A 601 -27.34 3.25 23.04
N ASP A 602 -28.29 3.81 23.80
CA ASP A 602 -28.64 3.31 25.13
C ASP A 602 -29.27 1.92 25.04
N LYS A 603 -28.51 0.87 25.42
CA LYS A 603 -28.94 -0.54 25.39
C LYS A 603 -29.58 -1.02 26.69
N ASP A 604 -29.52 -0.23 27.76
CA ASP A 604 -29.72 -0.74 29.12
C ASP A 604 -31.18 -0.70 29.61
N ARG A 605 -32.16 -0.24 28.80
CA ARG A 605 -33.50 0.07 29.36
C ARG A 605 -34.78 -0.43 28.66
N MET A 606 -34.80 -0.99 27.43
CA MET A 606 -35.92 -1.77 26.86
C MET A 606 -35.51 -2.45 25.53
N LYS A 607 -36.24 -3.52 25.10
CA LYS A 607 -36.20 -4.06 23.72
C LYS A 607 -36.48 -2.93 22.73
N ASN A 608 -35.51 -2.60 21.89
CA ASN A 608 -35.63 -1.50 20.95
C ASN A 608 -36.14 -2.04 19.61
N THR A 609 -36.95 -1.28 18.88
CA THR A 609 -37.41 -1.66 17.51
C THR A 609 -36.25 -1.84 16.53
N LEU A 610 -35.07 -1.32 16.91
CA LEU A 610 -33.80 -1.44 16.21
C LEU A 610 -33.03 -2.73 16.48
N ASP A 611 -33.54 -3.67 17.30
CA ASP A 611 -32.91 -4.98 17.51
C ASP A 611 -32.78 -5.82 16.21
N ASN A 612 -33.46 -5.42 15.12
CA ASN A 612 -33.28 -5.99 13.77
C ASN A 612 -32.24 -5.24 12.90
N TYR A 613 -31.85 -4.03 13.30
CA TYR A 613 -30.83 -3.19 12.66
C TYR A 613 -29.55 -3.32 13.48
N ASN A 614 -28.84 -4.44 13.28
CA ASN A 614 -27.87 -4.91 14.27
C ASN A 614 -26.48 -4.24 14.19
N PHE A 615 -26.23 -3.36 13.21
CA PHE A 615 -24.89 -2.82 13.05
C PHE A 615 -24.84 -1.52 12.23
N GLU A 616 -24.06 -0.55 12.73
CA GLU A 616 -23.71 0.69 12.05
C GLU A 616 -22.26 0.57 11.56
N ALA A 617 -22.09 0.63 10.23
CA ALA A 617 -20.77 0.67 9.60
C ALA A 617 -20.54 2.04 8.94
N TYR A 618 -19.34 2.58 9.12
CA TYR A 618 -18.89 3.82 8.49
C TYR A 618 -17.78 3.50 7.48
N ILE A 619 -17.84 4.10 6.30
CA ILE A 619 -16.73 4.07 5.35
C ILE A 619 -15.84 5.28 5.67
N PRO A 620 -14.59 5.09 6.13
CA PRO A 620 -13.68 6.20 6.37
C PRO A 620 -13.50 7.04 5.10
N THR A 621 -13.46 8.36 5.25
CA THR A 621 -13.27 9.31 4.14
C THR A 621 -11.85 9.20 3.57
N LEU A 622 -11.59 8.20 2.72
CA LEU A 622 -10.32 8.04 1.99
C LEU A 622 -10.51 8.07 0.46
N ILE A 623 -11.69 8.51 -0.03
CA ILE A 623 -11.91 8.74 -1.46
C ILE A 623 -10.80 9.56 -2.10
N PRO A 624 -10.30 10.68 -1.52
CA PRO A 624 -9.23 11.47 -2.14
C PRO A 624 -7.90 10.71 -2.34
N LEU A 625 -7.66 9.61 -1.61
CA LEU A 625 -6.47 8.76 -1.80
C LEU A 625 -6.64 7.75 -2.94
N LEU A 626 -7.89 7.37 -3.25
CA LEU A 626 -8.25 6.47 -4.35
C LEU A 626 -8.52 7.24 -5.66
N THR A 627 -9.00 8.49 -5.56
CA THR A 627 -9.32 9.36 -6.70
C THR A 627 -8.30 10.49 -6.85
N GLY A 628 -7.57 10.46 -7.97
CA GLY A 628 -6.62 11.49 -8.41
C GLY A 628 -5.23 10.91 -8.51
N ASP A 629 -4.77 10.57 -9.72
CA ASP A 629 -3.42 10.19 -10.19
C ASP A 629 -2.48 9.32 -9.30
N ASN A 630 -2.91 8.88 -8.12
CA ASN A 630 -2.05 8.34 -7.07
C ASN A 630 -2.08 6.80 -6.98
N ILE A 631 -3.15 6.14 -7.45
CA ILE A 631 -3.26 4.66 -7.45
C ILE A 631 -3.75 4.11 -8.81
N TYR A 632 -4.92 4.53 -9.30
CA TYR A 632 -5.46 4.03 -10.58
C TYR A 632 -5.43 5.09 -11.68
N SER A 633 -5.04 4.69 -12.88
CA SER A 633 -4.96 5.58 -14.06
C SER A 633 -6.31 5.81 -14.76
N SER A 634 -7.33 4.99 -14.47
CA SER A 634 -8.64 5.04 -15.12
C SER A 634 -9.78 4.65 -14.19
N LYS A 635 -10.94 5.27 -14.40
CA LYS A 635 -12.15 5.00 -13.61
C LYS A 635 -12.77 3.64 -13.88
N VAL A 636 -12.64 3.08 -15.09
CA VAL A 636 -13.25 1.77 -15.46
C VAL A 636 -12.60 0.58 -14.76
N VAL A 637 -11.51 0.79 -14.01
CA VAL A 637 -10.80 -0.23 -13.23
C VAL A 637 -11.70 -0.90 -12.18
N PHE A 638 -12.75 -0.22 -11.70
CA PHE A 638 -13.70 -0.81 -10.74
C PHE A 638 -14.26 -2.16 -11.22
N ALA A 639 -14.56 -2.30 -12.52
CA ALA A 639 -15.09 -3.55 -13.07
C ALA A 639 -14.08 -4.69 -12.93
N ARG A 640 -12.78 -4.41 -13.13
CA ARG A 640 -11.70 -5.38 -12.95
C ARG A 640 -11.60 -5.83 -11.49
N GLU A 641 -11.68 -4.90 -10.54
CA GLU A 641 -11.61 -5.22 -9.11
C GLU A 641 -12.79 -6.07 -8.64
N LEU A 642 -14.01 -5.75 -9.08
CA LEU A 642 -15.20 -6.51 -8.72
C LEU A 642 -15.23 -7.91 -9.34
N ILE A 643 -14.77 -8.06 -10.59
CA ILE A 643 -14.61 -9.37 -11.23
C ILE A 643 -13.56 -10.22 -10.50
N GLN A 644 -12.43 -9.64 -10.09
CA GLN A 644 -11.41 -10.33 -9.27
C GLN A 644 -12.02 -10.88 -7.97
N ASN A 645 -12.75 -10.04 -7.23
CA ASN A 645 -13.42 -10.44 -6.00
C ASN A 645 -14.43 -11.58 -6.24
N SER A 646 -15.13 -11.55 -7.38
CA SER A 646 -16.07 -12.61 -7.77
C SER A 646 -15.34 -13.93 -8.07
N ILE A 647 -14.21 -13.89 -8.78
CA ILE A 647 -13.37 -15.07 -9.07
C ILE A 647 -12.85 -15.68 -7.78
N ASP A 648 -12.35 -14.86 -6.85
CA ASP A 648 -11.85 -15.33 -5.56
C ASP A 648 -12.97 -15.99 -4.75
N ALA A 649 -14.13 -15.34 -4.63
CA ALA A 649 -15.27 -15.86 -3.89
C ALA A 649 -15.78 -17.20 -4.46
N ILE A 650 -15.85 -17.33 -5.80
CA ILE A 650 -16.24 -18.58 -6.46
C ILE A 650 -15.20 -19.68 -6.22
N SER A 651 -13.91 -19.36 -6.34
CA SER A 651 -12.83 -20.35 -6.19
C SER A 651 -12.69 -20.86 -4.76
N VAL A 652 -12.87 -20.00 -3.76
CA VAL A 652 -12.86 -20.40 -2.36
C VAL A 652 -14.04 -21.31 -2.05
N ARG A 653 -15.23 -20.99 -2.57
CA ARG A 653 -16.40 -21.85 -2.41
C ARG A 653 -16.20 -23.18 -3.11
N GLU A 654 -15.70 -23.18 -4.35
CA GLU A 654 -15.42 -24.41 -5.11
C GLU A 654 -14.47 -25.35 -4.37
N ALA A 655 -13.48 -24.81 -3.63
CA ALA A 655 -12.53 -25.60 -2.86
C ALA A 655 -13.12 -26.17 -1.54
N LYS A 656 -14.28 -25.69 -1.09
CA LYS A 656 -14.87 -26.02 0.22
C LYS A 656 -16.26 -26.63 0.18
N ASP A 657 -17.03 -26.34 -0.85
CA ASP A 657 -18.42 -26.76 -1.02
C ASP A 657 -18.52 -27.78 -2.15
N GLU A 658 -18.86 -29.02 -1.81
CA GLU A 658 -19.01 -30.12 -2.79
C GLU A 658 -20.31 -30.01 -3.61
N ARG A 659 -21.24 -29.12 -3.23
CA ARG A 659 -22.52 -28.93 -3.94
C ARG A 659 -22.29 -28.27 -5.29
N MET A 660 -23.03 -28.70 -6.31
CA MET A 660 -22.99 -28.05 -7.62
C MET A 660 -23.64 -26.66 -7.57
N PHE A 661 -22.94 -25.64 -8.07
CA PHE A 661 -23.42 -24.28 -8.20
C PHE A 661 -22.91 -23.62 -9.49
N SER A 662 -23.55 -22.53 -9.91
CA SER A 662 -23.08 -21.78 -11.08
C SER A 662 -21.77 -21.08 -10.78
N LYS A 663 -20.79 -21.22 -11.66
CA LYS A 663 -19.48 -20.56 -11.57
C LYS A 663 -19.40 -19.35 -12.51
N GLU A 664 -20.50 -18.99 -13.17
CA GLU A 664 -20.57 -17.87 -14.11
C GLU A 664 -20.73 -16.54 -13.35
N ILE A 665 -20.02 -15.50 -13.81
CA ILE A 665 -20.16 -14.14 -13.31
C ILE A 665 -21.14 -13.40 -14.23
N LEU A 666 -22.24 -12.89 -13.66
CA LEU A 666 -23.22 -12.09 -14.39
C LEU A 666 -22.97 -10.61 -14.16
N ILE A 667 -22.89 -9.84 -15.23
CA ILE A 667 -22.81 -8.38 -15.24
C ILE A 667 -24.01 -7.82 -15.99
N GLU A 668 -24.72 -6.88 -15.39
CA GLU A 668 -25.82 -6.16 -16.02
C GLU A 668 -25.55 -4.66 -15.98
N ILE A 669 -25.62 -4.01 -17.14
CA ILE A 669 -25.54 -2.55 -17.27
C ILE A 669 -26.85 -2.08 -17.87
N LYS A 670 -27.74 -1.57 -17.01
CA LYS A 670 -29.14 -1.29 -17.35
C LYS A 670 -29.60 -0.01 -16.67
N VAL A 671 -30.83 0.39 -16.96
CA VAL A 671 -31.54 1.47 -16.28
C VAL A 671 -32.63 0.85 -15.40
N ASP A 672 -32.78 1.35 -14.17
CA ASP A 672 -33.83 0.91 -13.26
C ASP A 672 -35.19 1.57 -13.57
N GLU A 673 -36.22 1.19 -12.82
CA GLU A 673 -37.59 1.72 -12.98
C GLU A 673 -37.70 3.23 -12.74
N ASN A 674 -36.74 3.82 -12.02
CA ASN A 674 -36.68 5.25 -11.72
C ASN A 674 -35.81 6.03 -12.73
N GLY A 675 -35.32 5.37 -13.79
CA GLY A 675 -34.45 6.00 -14.78
C GLY A 675 -32.98 6.11 -14.34
N LYS A 676 -32.55 5.50 -13.23
CA LYS A 676 -31.14 5.50 -12.80
C LYS A 676 -30.37 4.39 -13.53
N ARG A 677 -29.23 4.75 -14.14
CA ARG A 677 -28.30 3.79 -14.73
C ARG A 677 -27.55 3.04 -13.63
N TYR A 678 -27.37 1.73 -13.78
CA TYR A 678 -26.62 0.92 -12.82
C TYR A 678 -25.70 -0.10 -13.48
N PHE A 679 -24.62 -0.43 -12.79
CA PHE A 679 -23.78 -1.60 -13.04
C PHE A 679 -24.05 -2.60 -11.93
N LYS A 680 -24.51 -3.80 -12.27
CA LYS A 680 -24.76 -4.88 -11.34
C LYS A 680 -23.84 -6.05 -11.64
N ILE A 681 -23.17 -6.58 -10.64
CA ILE A 681 -22.38 -7.81 -10.72
C ILE A 681 -22.93 -8.83 -9.72
N VAL A 682 -23.04 -10.08 -10.16
CA VAL A 682 -23.55 -11.19 -9.36
C VAL A 682 -22.60 -12.37 -9.48
N ASP A 683 -22.17 -12.88 -8.33
CA ASP A 683 -21.46 -14.14 -8.20
C ASP A 683 -22.24 -15.11 -7.29
N ARG A 684 -21.93 -16.40 -7.42
CA ARG A 684 -22.46 -17.46 -6.54
C ARG A 684 -21.34 -18.07 -5.69
N GLY A 685 -20.36 -17.25 -5.31
CA GLY A 685 -19.23 -17.63 -4.48
C GLY A 685 -19.60 -17.79 -3.01
N THR A 686 -18.62 -17.59 -2.12
CA THR A 686 -18.82 -17.81 -0.68
C THR A 686 -19.90 -16.94 -0.07
N GLY A 687 -20.11 -15.72 -0.60
CA GLY A 687 -20.88 -14.68 0.09
C GLY A 687 -20.21 -14.22 1.39
N MET A 688 -20.93 -13.43 2.17
CA MET A 688 -20.46 -12.86 3.44
C MET A 688 -21.50 -13.05 4.54
N ASP A 689 -21.00 -13.22 5.77
CA ASP A 689 -21.78 -13.05 7.00
C ASP A 689 -21.49 -11.66 7.59
N ARG A 690 -22.13 -11.31 8.72
CA ARG A 690 -21.94 -10.00 9.36
C ARG A 690 -20.46 -9.75 9.67
N TYR A 691 -19.81 -10.73 10.26
CA TYR A 691 -18.41 -10.64 10.63
C TYR A 691 -17.50 -10.30 9.44
N LYS A 692 -17.66 -10.98 8.30
CA LYS A 692 -16.89 -10.69 7.09
C LYS A 692 -17.16 -9.29 6.54
N ILE A 693 -18.41 -8.82 6.65
CA ILE A 693 -18.77 -7.46 6.23
C ILE A 693 -18.01 -6.45 7.10
N GLU A 694 -18.11 -6.56 8.42
CA GLU A 694 -17.50 -5.64 9.38
C GLU A 694 -15.97 -5.61 9.28
N ARG A 695 -15.36 -6.80 9.23
CA ARG A 695 -13.91 -6.96 9.31
C ARG A 695 -13.18 -6.70 8.00
N TYR A 696 -13.84 -6.94 6.86
CA TYR A 696 -13.19 -6.92 5.54
C TYR A 696 -13.90 -6.05 4.50
N PHE A 697 -15.23 -6.06 4.44
CA PHE A 697 -15.95 -5.29 3.42
C PHE A 697 -15.95 -3.78 3.73
N THR A 698 -16.09 -3.40 5.00
CA THR A 698 -16.16 -2.01 5.44
C THR A 698 -14.82 -1.44 5.91
N SER A 699 -13.82 -2.30 6.11
CA SER A 699 -12.51 -1.94 6.65
C SER A 699 -11.49 -1.71 5.53
N ILE A 700 -10.90 -0.52 5.48
CA ILE A 700 -9.95 -0.14 4.43
C ILE A 700 -8.60 -0.84 4.64
N GLY A 701 -8.06 -1.46 3.58
CA GLY A 701 -6.73 -2.07 3.60
C GLY A 701 -6.68 -3.44 4.28
N ARG A 702 -7.82 -3.99 4.71
CA ARG A 702 -7.94 -5.36 5.22
C ARG A 702 -8.53 -6.25 4.14
N SER A 703 -7.85 -7.36 3.82
CA SER A 703 -8.38 -8.40 2.94
C SER A 703 -8.57 -9.69 3.71
N PHE A 704 -9.72 -10.35 3.53
CA PHE A 704 -9.94 -11.71 4.05
C PHE A 704 -8.85 -12.65 3.53
N TYR A 705 -8.48 -12.49 2.27
CA TYR A 705 -7.56 -13.35 1.52
C TYR A 705 -6.09 -13.25 1.96
N SER A 706 -5.72 -12.25 2.75
CA SER A 706 -4.36 -12.06 3.29
C SER A 706 -4.26 -12.31 4.79
N GLY A 707 -5.35 -12.68 5.46
CA GLY A 707 -5.39 -12.91 6.90
C GLY A 707 -5.19 -14.38 7.29
N GLU A 708 -4.85 -14.62 8.55
CA GLU A 708 -4.71 -15.97 9.15
C GLU A 708 -5.95 -16.84 8.91
N GLU A 709 -7.15 -16.24 8.97
CA GLU A 709 -8.43 -16.92 8.75
C GLU A 709 -8.56 -17.58 7.36
N TYR A 710 -7.89 -17.04 6.34
CA TYR A 710 -7.84 -17.67 5.03
C TYR A 710 -6.84 -18.82 5.00
N GLU A 711 -5.69 -18.68 5.67
CA GLU A 711 -4.68 -19.74 5.78
C GLU A 711 -5.25 -20.97 6.50
N ASP A 712 -6.08 -20.75 7.52
CA ASP A 712 -6.78 -21.80 8.27
C ASP A 712 -7.77 -22.61 7.42
N LEU A 713 -8.22 -22.08 6.27
CA LEU A 713 -9.02 -22.85 5.33
C LEU A 713 -8.22 -24.01 4.73
N ASN A 714 -6.89 -23.98 4.73
CA ASN A 714 -6.03 -25.04 4.20
C ASN A 714 -6.43 -25.50 2.78
N ILE A 715 -6.73 -24.53 1.90
CA ILE A 715 -7.04 -24.77 0.49
C ILE A 715 -5.85 -24.42 -0.39
N SER A 716 -5.71 -25.12 -1.52
CA SER A 716 -4.60 -24.89 -2.45
C SER A 716 -4.68 -23.56 -3.18
N TYR A 717 -5.91 -23.09 -3.42
CA TYR A 717 -6.20 -21.87 -4.18
C TYR A 717 -5.49 -20.65 -3.59
N LYS A 718 -4.93 -19.80 -4.47
CA LYS A 718 -4.29 -18.54 -4.09
C LYS A 718 -5.10 -17.35 -4.62
N PRO A 719 -5.67 -16.50 -3.73
CA PRO A 719 -6.53 -15.40 -4.14
C PRO A 719 -5.80 -14.34 -4.96
N ILE A 720 -6.55 -13.72 -5.86
CA ILE A 720 -6.11 -12.63 -6.69
C ILE A 720 -6.13 -11.33 -5.87
N SER A 721 -7.20 -11.03 -5.13
CA SER A 721 -7.44 -9.77 -4.41
C SER A 721 -6.83 -9.73 -2.99
N ASN A 722 -5.61 -9.19 -2.86
CA ASN A 722 -4.87 -9.22 -1.58
C ASN A 722 -4.75 -7.87 -0.85
N PHE A 723 -5.21 -6.76 -1.45
CA PHE A 723 -4.93 -5.41 -0.93
C PHE A 723 -6.07 -4.79 -0.09
N GLY A 724 -7.29 -5.33 -0.13
CA GLY A 724 -8.41 -4.80 0.68
C GLY A 724 -8.91 -3.41 0.23
N ILE A 725 -8.66 -3.02 -1.03
CA ILE A 725 -9.12 -1.74 -1.61
C ILE A 725 -10.03 -1.91 -2.83
N GLY A 726 -10.26 -3.14 -3.30
CA GLY A 726 -10.96 -3.43 -4.56
C GLY A 726 -12.41 -2.94 -4.58
N PHE A 727 -13.17 -3.15 -3.51
CA PHE A 727 -14.55 -2.65 -3.39
C PHE A 727 -14.61 -1.12 -3.46
N LEU A 728 -13.66 -0.42 -2.81
CA LEU A 728 -13.64 1.04 -2.72
C LEU A 728 -13.48 1.72 -4.09
N SER A 729 -12.89 1.04 -5.08
CA SER A 729 -12.80 1.53 -6.46
C SER A 729 -14.18 1.77 -7.09
N SER A 730 -15.24 1.14 -6.59
CA SER A 730 -16.63 1.38 -7.01
C SER A 730 -17.03 2.83 -6.81
N PHE A 731 -16.55 3.48 -5.73
CA PHE A 731 -16.88 4.88 -5.45
C PHE A 731 -16.20 5.89 -6.41
N MET A 732 -15.35 5.43 -7.33
CA MET A 732 -14.84 6.26 -8.44
C MET A 732 -15.90 6.53 -9.51
N VAL A 733 -16.97 5.71 -9.53
CA VAL A 733 -17.96 5.66 -10.63
C VAL A 733 -19.41 5.74 -10.16
N CYS A 734 -19.64 5.64 -8.85
CA CYS A 734 -20.96 5.76 -8.22
C CYS A 734 -20.85 6.38 -6.84
N GLN A 735 -21.94 6.98 -6.36
CA GLN A 735 -22.10 7.35 -4.95
C GLN A 735 -22.94 6.32 -4.19
N GLU A 736 -23.95 5.75 -4.84
CA GLU A 736 -24.93 4.86 -4.21
C GLU A 736 -24.67 3.40 -4.60
N ILE A 737 -24.69 2.48 -3.63
CA ILE A 737 -24.43 1.04 -3.81
C ILE A 737 -25.45 0.22 -3.01
N ASP A 738 -26.09 -0.74 -3.68
CA ASP A 738 -26.84 -1.82 -3.03
C ASP A 738 -26.01 -3.10 -2.99
N VAL A 739 -26.03 -3.77 -1.85
CA VAL A 739 -25.37 -5.06 -1.64
C VAL A 739 -26.40 -6.06 -1.13
N LYS A 740 -26.43 -7.25 -1.73
CA LYS A 740 -27.12 -8.42 -1.18
C LYS A 740 -26.14 -9.57 -1.10
N THR A 741 -26.08 -10.26 0.04
CA THR A 741 -25.13 -11.35 0.21
C THR A 741 -25.67 -12.41 1.16
N LYS A 742 -25.26 -13.65 0.97
CA LYS A 742 -25.54 -14.74 1.89
C LYS A 742 -24.38 -15.72 1.90
N TYR A 743 -23.87 -16.03 3.09
CA TYR A 743 -22.77 -16.95 3.26
C TYR A 743 -23.17 -18.39 2.87
N TYR A 744 -22.29 -19.17 2.24
CA TYR A 744 -22.63 -20.48 1.67
C TYR A 744 -22.87 -21.60 2.70
N ILE A 745 -22.49 -21.39 3.96
CA ILE A 745 -22.73 -22.35 5.05
C ILE A 745 -24.23 -22.41 5.37
N ASP A 746 -24.71 -23.60 5.72
CA ASP A 746 -26.11 -23.83 6.07
C ASP A 746 -26.55 -22.99 7.29
N ASN A 747 -27.82 -22.57 7.30
CA ASN A 747 -28.40 -21.67 8.31
C ASN A 747 -27.79 -20.26 8.38
N SER A 748 -26.97 -19.87 7.39
CA SER A 748 -26.54 -18.48 7.26
C SER A 748 -27.72 -17.53 7.02
N GLU A 749 -27.62 -16.35 7.61
CA GLU A 749 -28.56 -15.27 7.37
C GLU A 749 -28.24 -14.61 6.04
N GLY A 750 -29.28 -14.28 5.29
CA GLY A 750 -29.16 -13.39 4.14
C GLY A 750 -29.12 -11.94 4.60
N LEU A 751 -28.26 -11.14 3.99
CA LEU A 751 -27.98 -9.77 4.40
C LEU A 751 -28.16 -8.81 3.21
N LYS A 752 -28.74 -7.64 3.49
CA LYS A 752 -28.88 -6.54 2.54
C LYS A 752 -28.30 -5.27 3.16
N LEU A 753 -27.60 -4.50 2.33
CA LEU A 753 -26.96 -3.26 2.72
C LEU A 753 -27.25 -2.21 1.65
N HIS A 754 -27.62 -1.01 2.07
CA HIS A 754 -27.78 0.14 1.18
C HIS A 754 -26.82 1.23 1.61
N ILE A 755 -25.85 1.54 0.76
CA ILE A 755 -24.82 2.54 0.96
C ILE A 755 -25.19 3.77 0.12
N PRO A 756 -25.74 4.84 0.72
CA PRO A 756 -26.27 5.98 -0.02
C PRO A 756 -25.18 6.90 -0.58
N ASN A 757 -24.00 6.94 0.06
CA ASN A 757 -22.79 7.65 -0.36
C ASN A 757 -21.59 7.17 0.47
N TYR A 758 -20.39 7.61 0.12
CA TYR A 758 -19.14 7.26 0.79
C TYR A 758 -18.86 8.05 2.08
N ASP A 759 -19.64 9.10 2.38
CA ASP A 759 -19.54 9.92 3.60
C ASP A 759 -20.59 9.50 4.66
N GLY A 760 -21.35 8.43 4.39
CA GLY A 760 -22.57 8.07 5.10
C GLY A 760 -22.45 6.76 5.86
N CYS A 761 -23.21 6.67 6.96
CA CYS A 761 -23.42 5.42 7.68
C CYS A 761 -24.47 4.56 6.95
N PHE A 762 -24.25 3.25 6.90
CA PHE A 762 -25.25 2.29 6.41
C PHE A 762 -25.57 1.24 7.46
N PHE A 763 -26.73 0.62 7.30
CA PHE A 763 -27.19 -0.47 8.14
C PHE A 763 -27.10 -1.80 7.40
N ILE A 764 -26.86 -2.86 8.16
CA ILE A 764 -26.97 -4.24 7.70
C ILE A 764 -28.37 -4.74 8.08
N GLU A 765 -29.18 -5.04 7.07
CA GLU A 765 -30.54 -5.58 7.21
C GLU A 765 -30.55 -7.09 6.94
N LEU A 766 -31.46 -7.82 7.58
CA LEU A 766 -31.76 -9.20 7.25
C LEU A 766 -32.60 -9.27 5.95
N ASP A 767 -32.15 -10.06 4.97
CA ASP A 767 -32.87 -10.31 3.73
C ASP A 767 -33.03 -11.81 3.51
N LYS A 768 -34.26 -12.32 3.72
CA LYS A 768 -34.58 -13.74 3.54
C LYS A 768 -34.52 -14.19 2.09
N GLU A 769 -34.60 -13.26 1.14
CA GLU A 769 -34.56 -13.52 -0.30
C GLU A 769 -33.14 -13.47 -0.87
N ALA A 770 -32.14 -13.13 -0.04
CA ALA A 770 -30.75 -13.10 -0.48
C ALA A 770 -30.28 -14.51 -0.89
N ASN A 771 -29.71 -14.56 -2.09
CA ASN A 771 -29.13 -15.77 -2.66
C ASN A 771 -27.71 -15.99 -2.12
N ILE A 772 -27.27 -17.25 -2.06
CA ILE A 772 -25.86 -17.58 -1.74
C ILE A 772 -24.93 -16.93 -2.76
N GLY A 773 -23.90 -16.26 -2.26
CA GLY A 773 -22.96 -15.44 -3.04
C GLY A 773 -23.13 -13.96 -2.73
N THR A 774 -22.71 -13.11 -3.66
CA THR A 774 -22.82 -11.66 -3.53
C THR A 774 -23.42 -11.05 -4.79
N GLU A 775 -24.33 -10.11 -4.60
CA GLU A 775 -24.87 -9.22 -5.60
C GLU A 775 -24.50 -7.78 -5.20
N LEU A 776 -23.81 -7.08 -6.09
CA LEU A 776 -23.46 -5.67 -5.95
C LEU A 776 -24.10 -4.89 -7.08
N LYS A 777 -24.87 -3.85 -6.75
CA LYS A 777 -25.50 -2.95 -7.72
C LYS A 777 -25.04 -1.52 -7.44
N LEU A 778 -24.25 -0.98 -8.36
CA LEU A 778 -23.71 0.38 -8.33
C LEU A 778 -24.59 1.31 -9.16
N TYR A 779 -25.05 2.42 -8.61
CA TYR A 779 -25.78 3.43 -9.37
C TYR A 779 -24.79 4.40 -10.01
N LEU A 780 -24.57 4.24 -11.33
CA LEU A 780 -23.46 4.88 -12.03
C LEU A 780 -23.68 6.37 -12.26
N ASP A 781 -22.59 7.14 -12.14
CA ASP A 781 -22.54 8.54 -12.51
C ASP A 781 -22.70 8.73 -14.04
N THR A 782 -23.08 9.93 -14.46
CA THR A 782 -23.26 10.30 -15.88
C THR A 782 -21.95 10.36 -16.69
N THR A 783 -20.80 10.27 -16.02
CA THR A 783 -19.47 10.45 -16.65
C THR A 783 -18.87 9.17 -17.23
N ILE A 784 -19.50 8.01 -17.00
CA ILE A 784 -19.00 6.70 -17.46
C ILE A 784 -19.84 6.22 -18.63
N ASP A 785 -19.20 5.78 -19.70
CA ASP A 785 -19.85 5.20 -20.86
C ASP A 785 -19.87 3.65 -20.78
N ASP A 786 -21.02 3.04 -21.09
CA ASP A 786 -21.21 1.59 -20.96
C ASP A 786 -20.30 0.81 -21.92
N LYS A 787 -20.09 1.34 -23.13
CA LYS A 787 -19.19 0.75 -24.13
C LYS A 787 -17.74 0.78 -23.64
N SER A 788 -17.30 1.87 -22.99
CA SER A 788 -15.97 1.94 -22.38
C SER A 788 -15.73 0.88 -21.30
N VAL A 789 -16.73 0.56 -20.48
CA VAL A 789 -16.65 -0.48 -19.44
C VAL A 789 -16.56 -1.86 -20.07
N VAL A 790 -17.43 -2.14 -21.05
CA VAL A 790 -17.46 -3.43 -21.77
C VAL A 790 -16.16 -3.67 -22.54
N ASP A 791 -15.67 -2.66 -23.27
CA ASP A 791 -14.42 -2.75 -24.03
C ASP A 791 -13.23 -2.95 -23.10
N TYR A 792 -13.22 -2.29 -21.93
CA TYR A 792 -12.20 -2.50 -20.91
C TYR A 792 -12.22 -3.94 -20.36
N ILE A 793 -13.40 -4.47 -19.99
CA ILE A 793 -13.52 -5.86 -19.52
C ILE A 793 -13.00 -6.83 -20.59
N ARG A 794 -13.41 -6.64 -21.86
CA ARG A 794 -12.93 -7.48 -22.98
C ARG A 794 -11.43 -7.37 -23.24
N LYS A 795 -10.84 -6.20 -23.00
CA LYS A 795 -9.40 -5.96 -23.16
C LYS A 795 -8.60 -6.63 -22.04
N VAL A 796 -9.09 -6.58 -20.81
CA VAL A 796 -8.34 -7.00 -19.62
C VAL A 796 -8.59 -8.47 -19.23
N MET A 797 -9.81 -8.97 -19.40
CA MET A 797 -10.21 -10.34 -19.02
C MET A 797 -10.00 -11.31 -20.19
N GLN A 798 -8.77 -11.78 -20.36
CA GLN A 798 -8.36 -12.54 -21.55
C GLN A 798 -8.35 -14.06 -21.34
N ASP A 799 -7.87 -14.54 -20.18
CA ASP A 799 -7.67 -15.98 -19.92
C ASP A 799 -8.16 -16.41 -18.54
N ILE A 800 -9.21 -15.77 -18.05
CA ILE A 800 -9.79 -16.01 -16.72
C ILE A 800 -10.43 -17.40 -16.59
N LYS A 801 -10.48 -17.90 -15.35
CA LYS A 801 -11.02 -19.22 -14.97
C LYS A 801 -12.50 -19.43 -15.30
N TYR A 802 -13.30 -18.39 -15.11
CA TYR A 802 -14.74 -18.47 -15.16
C TYR A 802 -15.30 -17.62 -16.31
N ALA A 803 -16.44 -18.03 -16.85
CA ALA A 803 -17.12 -17.28 -17.89
C ALA A 803 -17.77 -16.01 -17.32
N ILE A 804 -17.81 -14.94 -18.13
CA ILE A 804 -18.50 -13.69 -17.83
C ILE A 804 -19.64 -13.48 -18.83
N ASN A 805 -20.82 -13.22 -18.31
CA ASN A 805 -22.01 -12.87 -19.07
C ASN A 805 -22.33 -11.40 -18.85
N ILE A 806 -22.26 -10.58 -19.90
CA ILE A 806 -22.56 -9.16 -19.82
C ILE A 806 -23.85 -8.89 -20.57
N ARG A 807 -24.83 -8.30 -19.88
CA ARG A 807 -26.08 -7.81 -20.46
C ARG A 807 -26.06 -6.29 -20.43
N CYS A 808 -26.08 -5.64 -21.58
CA CYS A 808 -26.10 -4.18 -21.68
C CYS A 808 -27.09 -3.71 -22.76
N LEU A 809 -27.46 -2.43 -22.75
CA LEU A 809 -28.26 -1.84 -23.82
C LEU A 809 -27.33 -1.39 -24.97
N ASN A 810 -27.76 -1.59 -26.21
CA ASN A 810 -27.05 -1.09 -27.39
C ASN A 810 -27.41 0.39 -27.66
N GLU A 811 -26.77 1.01 -28.67
CA GLU A 811 -27.01 2.41 -29.08
C GLU A 811 -28.49 2.68 -29.50
N ASN A 812 -29.25 1.62 -29.82
CA ASN A 812 -30.66 1.67 -30.19
C ASN A 812 -31.61 1.35 -29.02
N GLY A 813 -31.09 1.10 -27.80
CA GLY A 813 -31.88 0.75 -26.62
C GLY A 813 -32.32 -0.72 -26.53
N GLU A 814 -31.80 -1.61 -27.37
CA GLU A 814 -32.09 -3.06 -27.32
C GLU A 814 -31.08 -3.79 -26.43
N GLU A 815 -31.53 -4.87 -25.77
CA GLU A 815 -30.66 -5.69 -24.92
C GLU A 815 -29.66 -6.49 -25.76
N LYS A 816 -28.37 -6.28 -25.50
CA LYS A 816 -27.24 -6.98 -26.09
C LYS A 816 -26.60 -7.87 -25.03
N GLN A 817 -26.41 -9.13 -25.39
CA GLN A 817 -25.68 -10.08 -24.56
C GLN A 817 -24.28 -10.33 -25.11
N ILE A 818 -23.27 -10.25 -24.25
CA ILE A 818 -21.87 -10.50 -24.59
C ILE A 818 -21.37 -11.60 -23.66
N TYR A 819 -20.86 -12.68 -24.25
CA TYR A 819 -20.34 -13.82 -23.53
C TYR A 819 -18.82 -13.90 -23.69
N ILE A 820 -18.11 -13.87 -22.57
CA ILE A 820 -16.66 -14.11 -22.50
C ILE A 820 -16.47 -15.51 -21.90
N PRO A 821 -16.08 -16.53 -22.68
CA PRO A 821 -15.91 -17.88 -22.15
C PRO A 821 -14.71 -17.97 -21.21
N ALA A 822 -14.73 -18.95 -20.32
CA ALA A 822 -13.52 -19.35 -19.57
C ALA A 822 -12.37 -19.63 -20.55
N HIS A 823 -11.19 -19.11 -20.23
CA HIS A 823 -9.97 -19.23 -21.03
C HIS A 823 -10.12 -18.73 -22.48
N ALA A 824 -10.81 -17.60 -22.67
CA ALA A 824 -11.20 -17.07 -23.98
C ALA A 824 -10.05 -16.98 -24.99
N VAL A 825 -8.87 -16.48 -24.58
CA VAL A 825 -7.73 -16.34 -25.49
C VAL A 825 -7.20 -17.69 -25.99
N ARG A 826 -7.24 -18.74 -25.15
CA ARG A 826 -6.84 -20.09 -25.52
C ARG A 826 -7.86 -20.72 -26.46
N ARG A 827 -9.16 -20.51 -26.20
CA ARG A 827 -10.26 -20.98 -27.06
C ARG A 827 -10.24 -20.38 -28.47
N GLN A 828 -9.84 -19.12 -28.61
CA GLN A 828 -9.65 -18.49 -29.92
C GLN A 828 -8.63 -19.21 -30.83
N GLY A 829 -7.71 -20.00 -30.24
CA GLY A 829 -6.68 -20.77 -30.93
C GLY A 829 -7.05 -22.23 -31.21
N GLU A 830 -8.27 -22.66 -30.91
CA GLU A 830 -8.68 -24.08 -31.05
C GLU A 830 -8.50 -24.62 -32.47
N LEU A 831 -8.80 -23.79 -33.48
CA LEU A 831 -8.69 -24.11 -34.91
C LEU A 831 -7.29 -23.90 -35.49
N GLU A 832 -6.33 -23.39 -34.71
CA GLU A 832 -4.98 -23.10 -35.20
C GLU A 832 -4.12 -24.36 -35.19
N GLU A 833 -3.46 -24.63 -36.33
CA GLU A 833 -2.60 -25.80 -36.55
C GLU A 833 -1.20 -25.66 -35.89
N PHE A 834 -0.72 -24.43 -35.69
CA PHE A 834 0.59 -24.14 -35.10
C PHE A 834 0.44 -23.50 -33.73
N LYS A 835 0.58 -24.31 -32.68
CA LYS A 835 0.52 -23.88 -31.28
C LYS A 835 1.35 -24.75 -30.35
N PHE A 836 1.83 -24.14 -29.26
CA PHE A 836 2.55 -24.76 -28.16
C PHE A 836 1.99 -24.24 -26.84
N PHE A 837 1.94 -25.08 -25.81
CA PHE A 837 1.42 -24.67 -24.51
C PHE A 837 2.25 -25.27 -23.38
N ILE A 838 2.70 -24.44 -22.44
CA ILE A 838 3.48 -24.86 -21.28
C ILE A 838 2.64 -24.59 -20.02
N PRO A 839 2.20 -25.60 -19.27
CA PRO A 839 1.35 -25.41 -18.10
C PRO A 839 2.14 -24.88 -16.90
N PHE A 840 1.55 -23.93 -16.17
CA PHE A 840 2.07 -23.41 -14.91
C PHE A 840 1.19 -23.84 -13.75
N LEU A 841 1.81 -24.27 -12.65
CA LEU A 841 1.12 -24.81 -11.48
C LEU A 841 1.21 -23.82 -10.30
N GLU A 842 0.17 -23.75 -9.47
CA GLU A 842 0.10 -22.84 -8.31
C GLU A 842 1.20 -23.12 -7.27
N ASN A 843 1.74 -24.34 -7.25
CA ASN A 843 2.86 -24.72 -6.37
C ASN A 843 4.22 -24.14 -6.81
N GLY A 844 4.27 -23.40 -7.92
CA GLY A 844 5.50 -22.79 -8.43
C GLY A 844 6.25 -23.59 -9.49
N ASP A 845 5.69 -24.72 -9.94
CA ASP A 845 6.34 -25.59 -10.92
C ASP A 845 5.78 -25.41 -12.33
N VAL A 846 6.58 -25.81 -13.32
CA VAL A 846 6.19 -25.90 -14.72
C VAL A 846 5.81 -27.36 -15.00
N GLY A 847 4.56 -27.58 -15.38
CA GLY A 847 4.07 -28.93 -15.63
C GLY A 847 4.59 -29.51 -16.95
N MET A 848 4.57 -30.84 -17.03
CA MET A 848 4.81 -31.58 -18.26
C MET A 848 3.49 -31.84 -18.98
N ILE A 849 3.51 -31.79 -20.31
CA ILE A 849 2.34 -31.99 -21.16
C ILE A 849 2.71 -32.79 -22.40
N ASN A 850 1.81 -33.67 -22.84
CA ASN A 850 2.00 -34.42 -24.08
C ASN A 850 1.46 -33.61 -25.28
N TYR A 851 2.31 -33.36 -26.28
CA TYR A 851 1.95 -32.55 -27.43
C TYR A 851 0.82 -33.19 -28.26
N SER A 852 0.96 -34.48 -28.56
CA SER A 852 0.05 -35.19 -29.45
C SER A 852 -1.31 -35.47 -28.82
N GLU A 853 -1.35 -35.79 -27.53
CA GLU A 853 -2.58 -36.16 -26.83
C GLU A 853 -3.37 -34.94 -26.34
N GLU A 854 -2.68 -33.90 -25.87
CA GLU A 854 -3.31 -32.80 -25.13
C GLU A 854 -3.36 -31.49 -25.91
N ILE A 855 -2.30 -31.15 -26.65
CA ILE A 855 -2.21 -29.87 -27.39
C ILE A 855 -2.96 -29.95 -28.72
N LEU A 856 -2.72 -30.99 -29.52
CA LEU A 856 -3.41 -31.18 -30.81
C LEU A 856 -4.94 -31.33 -30.63
N ASN A 857 -5.38 -31.95 -29.54
CA ASN A 857 -6.80 -32.17 -29.23
C ASN A 857 -7.41 -31.08 -28.34
N ASN A 858 -6.71 -29.97 -28.08
CA ASN A 858 -7.17 -28.84 -27.24
C ASN A 858 -7.54 -29.20 -25.78
N LYS A 859 -7.20 -30.40 -25.27
CA LYS A 859 -7.52 -30.82 -23.89
C LYS A 859 -6.84 -29.96 -22.82
N TYR A 860 -5.72 -29.32 -23.17
CA TYR A 860 -4.96 -28.45 -22.28
C TYR A 860 -5.73 -27.22 -21.80
N ILE A 861 -6.76 -26.78 -22.55
CA ILE A 861 -7.53 -25.57 -22.26
C ILE A 861 -8.27 -25.71 -20.92
N ASP A 862 -8.97 -26.83 -20.73
CA ASP A 862 -9.79 -27.08 -19.54
C ASP A 862 -9.01 -27.83 -18.44
N LYS A 863 -7.88 -28.45 -18.77
CA LYS A 863 -7.06 -29.21 -17.81
C LYS A 863 -6.14 -28.31 -16.97
N TYR A 864 -5.61 -27.24 -17.56
CA TYR A 864 -4.65 -26.37 -16.91
C TYR A 864 -5.20 -24.96 -16.80
N GLU A 865 -5.10 -24.37 -15.61
CA GLU A 865 -5.59 -23.03 -15.34
C GLU A 865 -4.68 -21.94 -15.90
N TYR A 866 -3.36 -22.15 -15.79
CA TYR A 866 -2.33 -21.15 -16.13
C TYR A 866 -1.28 -21.75 -17.06
N GLY A 867 -0.56 -20.91 -17.79
CA GLY A 867 0.50 -21.35 -18.67
C GLY A 867 0.95 -20.34 -19.73
N LEU A 868 1.94 -20.75 -20.51
CA LEU A 868 2.46 -20.01 -21.66
C LEU A 868 1.92 -20.61 -22.95
N LEU A 869 1.19 -19.82 -23.74
CA LEU A 869 0.70 -20.16 -25.07
C LEU A 869 1.55 -19.46 -26.12
N ILE A 870 2.06 -20.23 -27.09
CA ILE A 870 2.68 -19.71 -28.31
C ILE A 870 1.82 -20.13 -29.50
N ARG A 871 1.48 -19.18 -30.36
CA ARG A 871 0.73 -19.44 -31.59
C ARG A 871 1.17 -18.53 -32.73
N LYS A 872 0.87 -18.91 -33.98
CA LYS A 872 1.24 -18.11 -35.14
C LYS A 872 0.49 -16.77 -35.17
N LYS A 873 1.21 -15.66 -35.38
CA LYS A 873 0.63 -14.31 -35.45
C LYS A 873 -0.31 -14.16 -36.65
N LYS A 874 -1.51 -13.61 -36.44
CA LYS A 874 -2.55 -13.44 -37.48
C LYS A 874 -2.35 -12.19 -38.36
N ASP A 875 -1.89 -11.08 -37.78
CA ASP A 875 -1.67 -9.80 -38.49
C ASP A 875 -0.27 -9.23 -38.19
N PHE A 876 0.48 -8.84 -39.22
CA PHE A 876 1.83 -8.30 -39.12
C PHE A 876 1.85 -6.77 -38.97
N LYS A 877 0.69 -6.10 -39.12
CA LYS A 877 0.56 -4.63 -39.03
C LYS A 877 0.47 -4.09 -37.60
N THR A 878 0.21 -4.94 -36.61
CA THR A 878 0.11 -4.54 -35.20
C THR A 878 1.41 -4.83 -34.46
N ASP A 879 2.02 -3.78 -33.89
CA ASP A 879 3.19 -3.82 -32.98
C ASP A 879 2.85 -4.42 -31.60
N ASN A 880 2.09 -5.52 -31.61
CA ASN A 880 1.61 -6.10 -30.37
C ASN A 880 2.76 -6.81 -29.64
N LYS A 881 3.10 -6.22 -28.48
CA LYS A 881 3.94 -6.76 -27.42
C LYS A 881 3.38 -8.11 -26.93
N HIS A 882 4.26 -8.95 -26.38
CA HIS A 882 3.87 -10.15 -25.63
C HIS A 882 2.81 -9.82 -24.58
N MET A 883 1.77 -10.65 -24.48
CA MET A 883 0.70 -10.45 -23.52
C MET A 883 1.04 -11.16 -22.22
N ILE A 884 1.19 -10.38 -21.14
CA ILE A 884 1.43 -10.91 -19.80
C ILE A 884 0.15 -10.77 -18.99
N LEU A 885 -0.34 -11.90 -18.50
CA LEU A 885 -1.53 -12.00 -17.67
C LEU A 885 -1.16 -12.51 -16.28
N ASN A 886 -1.84 -12.00 -15.26
CA ASN A 886 -1.85 -12.56 -13.92
C ASN A 886 -3.25 -13.10 -13.62
N SER A 887 -3.38 -14.42 -13.49
CA SER A 887 -4.66 -15.11 -13.29
C SER A 887 -5.74 -14.75 -14.30
N GLY A 888 -5.34 -14.67 -15.57
CA GLY A 888 -6.21 -14.35 -16.70
C GLY A 888 -6.40 -12.86 -16.99
N ILE A 889 -5.83 -11.98 -16.15
CA ILE A 889 -6.00 -10.53 -16.18
C ILE A 889 -4.77 -9.86 -16.78
N ALA A 890 -4.94 -9.01 -17.79
CA ALA A 890 -3.84 -8.34 -18.47
C ALA A 890 -3.10 -7.33 -17.58
N VAL A 891 -1.76 -7.39 -17.58
CA VAL A 891 -0.87 -6.44 -16.90
C VAL A 891 -0.28 -5.49 -17.95
N GLU A 892 -0.92 -4.34 -18.17
CA GLU A 892 -0.71 -3.52 -19.37
C GLU A 892 0.72 -2.99 -19.56
N ARG A 893 1.47 -2.71 -18.48
CA ARG A 893 2.83 -2.18 -18.55
C ARG A 893 3.91 -3.26 -18.47
N ALA A 894 3.54 -4.53 -18.41
CA ALA A 894 4.47 -5.65 -18.31
C ALA A 894 5.02 -6.11 -19.68
N SER A 895 6.16 -6.80 -19.63
CA SER A 895 6.78 -7.47 -20.79
C SER A 895 7.51 -8.74 -20.36
N LEU A 896 7.85 -9.64 -21.28
CA LEU A 896 8.67 -10.82 -20.95
C LEU A 896 10.01 -10.42 -20.29
N GLY A 897 10.62 -9.33 -20.73
CA GLY A 897 11.85 -8.80 -20.15
C GLY A 897 11.68 -8.25 -18.72
N SER A 898 10.48 -7.81 -18.34
CA SER A 898 10.19 -7.40 -16.95
C SER A 898 10.15 -8.60 -15.98
N VAL A 899 9.86 -9.80 -16.49
CA VAL A 899 9.71 -11.02 -15.70
C VAL A 899 11.02 -11.80 -15.67
N PHE A 900 11.56 -12.14 -16.84
CA PHE A 900 12.73 -13.02 -16.97
C PHE A 900 14.06 -12.27 -17.19
N GLY A 901 14.03 -10.93 -17.10
CA GLY A 901 15.20 -10.07 -17.23
C GLY A 901 15.57 -9.73 -18.68
N LYS A 902 16.58 -8.86 -18.83
CA LYS A 902 17.00 -8.31 -20.14
C LYS A 902 17.58 -9.35 -21.10
N ASN A 903 17.91 -10.56 -20.65
CA ASN A 903 18.42 -11.63 -21.51
C ASN A 903 17.34 -12.24 -22.43
N ILE A 904 16.05 -12.06 -22.10
CA ILE A 904 14.95 -12.37 -23.02
C ILE A 904 14.84 -11.31 -24.15
N ARG A 905 15.66 -10.25 -24.11
CA ARG A 905 15.95 -9.45 -25.30
C ARG A 905 17.09 -10.08 -26.10
N ARG A 906 16.68 -10.87 -27.09
CA ARG A 906 17.28 -11.01 -28.43
C ARG A 906 18.75 -11.44 -28.48
N SER A 907 18.96 -12.75 -28.47
CA SER A 907 20.18 -13.31 -29.04
C SER A 907 20.11 -13.30 -30.58
N ASN A 908 20.98 -12.53 -31.21
CA ASN A 908 21.56 -12.64 -32.57
C ASN A 908 20.67 -12.89 -33.82
N TYR A 909 19.34 -13.03 -33.70
CA TYR A 909 18.48 -13.56 -34.76
C TYR A 909 17.38 -12.61 -35.23
N ILE A 910 17.33 -11.35 -34.76
CA ILE A 910 16.39 -10.35 -35.27
C ILE A 910 17.06 -8.98 -35.27
N TYR A 911 17.26 -8.42 -36.47
CA TYR A 911 17.80 -7.08 -36.68
C TYR A 911 16.94 -6.01 -35.99
N ASP A 912 17.61 -5.04 -35.36
CA ASP A 912 17.00 -3.87 -34.74
C ASP A 912 16.82 -2.79 -35.83
N SER A 913 15.62 -2.68 -36.38
CA SER A 913 15.24 -1.58 -37.27
C SER A 913 14.76 -0.39 -36.44
N TYR A 914 14.93 0.83 -36.95
CA TYR A 914 14.47 2.08 -36.36
C TYR A 914 12.96 2.14 -36.01
N GLU A 915 12.18 1.10 -36.34
CA GLU A 915 10.73 0.99 -36.12
C GLU A 915 10.30 -0.27 -35.34
N GLY A 916 11.16 -0.84 -34.49
CA GLY A 916 10.74 -1.84 -33.49
C GLY A 916 10.83 -3.31 -33.92
N GLU A 917 10.41 -4.19 -33.00
CA GLU A 917 10.68 -5.62 -33.00
C GLU A 917 9.68 -6.44 -33.85
N ARG A 918 10.15 -7.14 -34.90
CA ARG A 918 9.29 -8.04 -35.69
C ARG A 918 9.20 -9.44 -35.06
N THR A 919 8.02 -9.82 -34.56
CA THR A 919 7.71 -11.17 -34.04
C THR A 919 6.85 -11.96 -35.03
N TYR A 920 7.05 -13.28 -35.13
CA TYR A 920 6.28 -14.17 -36.01
C TYR A 920 5.20 -14.96 -35.26
N ASN A 921 5.33 -15.05 -33.94
CA ASN A 921 4.41 -15.73 -33.06
C ASN A 921 3.88 -14.77 -31.99
N ASP A 922 2.62 -14.97 -31.60
CA ASP A 922 2.04 -14.38 -30.40
C ASP A 922 2.46 -15.23 -29.20
N ILE A 923 3.03 -14.57 -28.18
CA ILE A 923 3.31 -15.20 -26.89
C ILE A 923 2.39 -14.58 -25.86
N ILE A 924 1.61 -15.44 -25.22
CA ILE A 924 0.67 -15.10 -24.17
C ILE A 924 1.07 -15.89 -22.94
N VAL A 925 1.35 -15.21 -21.85
CA VAL A 925 1.80 -15.85 -20.61
C VAL A 925 0.80 -15.53 -19.51
N ASN A 926 0.08 -16.54 -19.04
CA ASN A 926 -0.82 -16.44 -17.91
C ASN A 926 -0.17 -17.05 -16.67
N PHE A 927 0.22 -16.21 -15.72
CA PHE A 927 0.84 -16.61 -14.46
C PHE A 927 -0.22 -16.85 -13.37
N PRO A 928 0.00 -17.81 -12.46
CA PRO A 928 -0.76 -17.89 -11.22
C PRO A 928 -0.62 -16.61 -10.37
N SER A 929 -1.65 -16.28 -9.59
CA SER A 929 -1.74 -15.07 -8.73
C SER A 929 -0.53 -14.87 -7.83
N ASN A 930 0.03 -15.98 -7.36
CA ASN A 930 1.12 -16.03 -6.40
C ASN A 930 2.52 -16.08 -7.04
N TRP A 931 2.69 -16.01 -8.38
CA TRP A 931 4.02 -16.04 -9.02
C TRP A 931 4.63 -14.64 -9.19
N LEU A 932 3.80 -13.61 -9.33
CA LEU A 932 4.23 -12.25 -9.64
C LEU A 932 3.98 -11.31 -8.46
N GLN A 933 4.95 -10.43 -8.19
CA GLN A 933 4.75 -9.24 -7.38
C GLN A 933 4.31 -8.11 -8.31
N LEU A 934 3.15 -7.54 -8.02
CA LEU A 934 2.58 -6.42 -8.76
C LEU A 934 2.65 -5.15 -7.93
N ASP A 935 2.65 -4.00 -8.59
CA ASP A 935 2.36 -2.73 -7.93
C ASP A 935 0.91 -2.67 -7.42
N VAL A 936 0.60 -1.70 -6.55
CA VAL A 936 -0.75 -1.56 -5.95
C VAL A 936 -1.83 -1.41 -7.03
N ALA A 937 -1.51 -0.71 -8.12
CA ALA A 937 -2.39 -0.50 -9.28
C ALA A 937 -2.62 -1.77 -10.13
N ARG A 938 -1.73 -2.76 -10.01
CA ARG A 938 -1.66 -3.99 -10.83
C ARG A 938 -1.47 -3.72 -12.32
N GLU A 939 -0.77 -2.64 -12.63
CA GLU A 939 -0.45 -2.26 -14.01
C GLU A 939 0.95 -2.72 -14.41
N ASN A 940 1.83 -2.98 -13.44
CA ASN A 940 3.22 -3.36 -13.70
C ASN A 940 3.73 -4.46 -12.74
N ILE A 941 4.78 -5.16 -13.18
CA ILE A 941 5.45 -6.21 -12.41
C ILE A 941 6.66 -5.61 -11.70
N THR A 942 6.72 -5.77 -10.38
CA THR A 942 7.85 -5.33 -9.55
C THR A 942 8.88 -6.44 -9.34
N GLY A 943 8.48 -7.70 -9.50
CA GLY A 943 9.37 -8.86 -9.49
C GLY A 943 8.65 -10.21 -9.50
N PHE A 944 9.41 -11.30 -9.41
CA PHE A 944 8.88 -12.62 -9.04
C PHE A 944 8.68 -12.69 -7.53
N SER A 945 7.59 -13.32 -7.10
CA SER A 945 7.30 -13.59 -5.70
C SER A 945 8.25 -14.65 -5.10
N ASN A 946 8.29 -14.75 -3.77
CA ASN A 946 8.98 -15.82 -3.05
C ASN A 946 8.18 -17.12 -3.14
N ILE A 947 8.27 -17.78 -4.29
CA ILE A 947 7.70 -19.11 -4.52
C ILE A 947 8.45 -20.11 -3.62
N SER A 948 7.72 -20.96 -2.88
CA SER A 948 8.19 -21.86 -1.81
C SER A 948 9.42 -22.73 -2.16
N ASN A 949 9.69 -22.99 -3.43
CA ASN A 949 10.84 -23.77 -3.89
C ASN A 949 12.12 -22.94 -4.13
N TYR A 950 12.07 -21.61 -4.12
CA TYR A 950 13.18 -20.76 -4.55
C TYR A 950 13.37 -19.52 -3.67
N LYS A 951 14.45 -19.50 -2.85
CA LYS A 951 14.75 -18.44 -1.87
C LYS A 951 15.32 -17.13 -2.47
N ASN A 952 15.45 -17.00 -3.79
CA ASN A 952 16.03 -15.82 -4.45
C ASN A 952 15.33 -15.52 -5.78
N SER A 953 14.61 -14.40 -5.88
CA SER A 953 13.76 -14.01 -7.01
C SER A 953 14.47 -13.96 -8.37
N LYS A 954 15.74 -13.53 -8.42
CA LYS A 954 16.53 -13.54 -9.67
C LYS A 954 16.87 -14.95 -10.14
N ARG A 955 17.07 -15.88 -9.20
CA ARG A 955 17.34 -17.30 -9.50
C ARG A 955 16.06 -18.04 -9.89
N THR A 956 14.92 -17.65 -9.33
CA THR A 956 13.59 -18.19 -9.66
C THR A 956 13.25 -18.01 -11.13
N ALA A 957 13.35 -16.78 -11.65
CA ALA A 957 13.05 -16.48 -13.06
C ALA A 957 13.85 -17.36 -14.03
N TYR A 958 15.14 -17.53 -13.76
CA TYR A 958 16.03 -18.37 -14.54
C TYR A 958 15.62 -19.86 -14.50
N LEU A 959 15.37 -20.41 -13.30
CA LEU A 959 15.02 -21.83 -13.15
C LEU A 959 13.68 -22.16 -13.80
N VAL A 960 12.70 -21.24 -13.71
CA VAL A 960 11.43 -21.34 -14.44
C VAL A 960 11.68 -21.29 -15.94
N GLY A 961 12.54 -20.39 -16.42
CA GLY A 961 12.97 -20.31 -17.82
C GLY A 961 13.53 -21.62 -18.35
N VAL A 962 14.48 -22.25 -17.63
CA VAL A 962 15.06 -23.55 -18.03
C VAL A 962 13.99 -24.64 -18.14
N LYS A 963 13.03 -24.69 -17.21
CA LYS A 963 11.92 -25.65 -17.28
C LYS A 963 10.99 -25.39 -18.47
N ILE A 964 10.69 -24.13 -18.77
CA ILE A 964 9.95 -23.74 -19.99
C ILE A 964 10.70 -24.23 -21.23
N ALA A 965 12.01 -23.99 -21.31
CA ALA A 965 12.85 -24.41 -22.43
C ALA A 965 12.87 -25.93 -22.61
N SER A 966 12.96 -26.69 -21.51
CA SER A 966 12.91 -28.15 -21.53
C SER A 966 11.55 -28.68 -22.04
N CYS A 967 10.44 -28.09 -21.58
CA CYS A 967 9.10 -28.44 -22.04
C CYS A 967 8.93 -28.12 -23.54
N LEU A 968 9.39 -26.94 -23.97
CA LEU A 968 9.40 -26.53 -25.38
C LEU A 968 10.23 -27.48 -26.24
N TYR A 969 11.43 -27.88 -25.81
CA TYR A 969 12.26 -28.85 -26.54
C TYR A 969 11.50 -30.15 -26.83
N SER A 970 10.84 -30.72 -25.82
CA SER A 970 10.03 -31.93 -25.97
C SER A 970 8.88 -31.74 -26.96
N GLN A 971 8.16 -30.63 -26.86
CA GLN A 971 7.03 -30.32 -27.75
C GLN A 971 7.46 -30.04 -29.18
N ILE A 972 8.54 -29.28 -29.39
CA ILE A 972 9.09 -28.98 -30.71
C ILE A 972 9.53 -30.28 -31.39
N SER A 973 10.20 -31.16 -30.66
CA SER A 973 10.64 -32.46 -31.19
C SER A 973 9.46 -33.32 -31.65
N GLN A 974 8.39 -33.39 -30.83
CA GLN A 974 7.15 -34.08 -31.19
C GLN A 974 6.43 -33.42 -32.37
N TYR A 975 6.42 -32.09 -32.45
CA TYR A 975 5.81 -31.36 -33.56
C TYR A 975 6.54 -31.59 -34.88
N ILE A 976 7.88 -31.62 -34.86
CA ILE A 976 8.70 -31.96 -36.03
C ILE A 976 8.36 -33.38 -36.51
N GLN A 977 8.34 -34.37 -35.62
CA GLN A 977 7.96 -35.74 -35.97
C GLN A 977 6.53 -35.83 -36.51
N TYR A 978 5.59 -35.08 -35.93
CA TYR A 978 4.20 -35.04 -36.36
C TYR A 978 4.04 -34.44 -37.78
N THR A 979 4.88 -33.45 -38.12
CA THR A 979 4.85 -32.77 -39.42
C THR A 979 5.69 -33.47 -40.49
N GLU A 980 6.54 -34.43 -40.10
CA GLU A 980 7.34 -35.24 -41.01
C GLU A 980 6.44 -36.01 -42.00
N GLY A 981 6.63 -35.77 -43.30
CA GLY A 981 5.80 -36.37 -44.35
C GLY A 981 4.42 -35.73 -44.56
N ARG A 982 4.10 -34.62 -43.87
CA ARG A 982 2.87 -33.83 -44.07
C ARG A 982 3.17 -32.50 -44.76
N LYS A 983 2.27 -32.05 -45.64
CA LYS A 983 2.36 -30.72 -46.25
C LYS A 983 1.72 -29.68 -45.33
N THR A 984 2.53 -28.89 -44.63
CA THR A 984 2.04 -27.75 -43.85
C THR A 984 2.11 -26.45 -44.66
N ASN A 985 1.21 -25.50 -44.37
CA ASN A 985 1.29 -24.13 -44.91
C ASN A 985 1.99 -23.15 -43.95
N ILE A 986 2.69 -23.68 -42.94
CA ILE A 986 3.34 -22.87 -41.92
C ILE A 986 4.79 -22.56 -42.35
N PRO A 987 5.17 -21.26 -42.44
CA PRO A 987 6.56 -20.87 -42.70
C PRO A 987 7.54 -21.49 -41.69
N ALA A 988 8.72 -21.92 -42.16
CA ALA A 988 9.78 -22.44 -41.29
C ALA A 988 10.25 -21.41 -40.25
N ILE A 989 10.20 -20.11 -40.59
CA ILE A 989 10.53 -19.01 -39.67
C ILE A 989 9.68 -19.02 -38.39
N CYS A 990 8.42 -19.49 -38.46
CA CYS A 990 7.56 -19.56 -37.27
C CYS A 990 8.14 -20.53 -36.24
N LEU A 991 8.63 -21.70 -36.66
CA LEU A 991 9.25 -22.68 -35.76
C LEU A 991 10.67 -22.27 -35.36
N GLN A 992 11.43 -21.65 -36.26
CA GLN A 992 12.74 -21.07 -35.92
C GLN A 992 12.62 -20.06 -34.77
N ASP A 993 11.59 -19.22 -34.81
CA ASP A 993 11.29 -18.22 -33.77
C ASP A 993 10.95 -18.89 -32.42
N VAL A 994 10.15 -19.97 -32.42
CA VAL A 994 9.86 -20.74 -31.18
C VAL A 994 11.12 -21.40 -30.59
N ILE A 995 11.99 -21.99 -31.43
CA ILE A 995 13.27 -22.56 -31.00
C ILE A 995 14.16 -21.47 -30.37
N GLN A 996 14.15 -20.27 -30.96
CA GLN A 996 14.91 -19.15 -30.43
C GLN A 996 14.38 -18.69 -29.06
N TYR A 997 13.07 -18.64 -28.86
CA TYR A 997 12.49 -18.38 -27.53
C TYR A 997 12.90 -19.45 -26.51
N ALA A 998 12.90 -20.73 -26.88
CA ALA A 998 13.33 -21.80 -25.99
C ALA A 998 14.80 -21.64 -25.56
N LEU A 999 15.68 -21.23 -26.47
CA LEU A 999 17.08 -20.91 -26.16
C LEU A 999 17.22 -19.68 -25.26
N ASP A 1000 16.43 -18.63 -25.50
CA ASP A 1000 16.45 -17.42 -24.69
C ASP A 1000 15.97 -17.70 -23.26
N PHE A 1001 14.96 -18.56 -23.09
CA PHE A 1001 14.51 -19.06 -21.78
C PHE A 1001 15.56 -19.93 -21.08
N CYS A 1002 16.33 -20.74 -21.84
CA CYS A 1002 17.41 -21.59 -21.30
C CYS A 1002 18.60 -20.77 -20.76
N GLY A 1003 18.90 -19.62 -21.38
CA GLY A 1003 20.02 -18.74 -20.99
C GLY A 1003 21.42 -19.28 -21.33
N ASN A 1004 22.46 -18.64 -20.76
CA ASN A 1004 23.87 -18.87 -21.14
C ASN A 1004 24.73 -19.58 -20.06
N GLN A 1005 24.13 -20.35 -19.14
CA GLN A 1005 24.91 -21.01 -18.08
C GLN A 1005 25.49 -22.36 -18.50
N ARG A 1006 26.69 -22.68 -18.01
CA ARG A 1006 27.38 -23.96 -18.29
C ARG A 1006 26.60 -25.20 -17.82
N SER A 1007 25.77 -25.08 -16.79
CA SER A 1007 25.01 -26.21 -16.24
C SER A 1007 23.95 -26.77 -17.20
N GLU A 1008 23.48 -25.97 -18.16
CA GLU A 1008 22.42 -26.35 -19.11
C GLU A 1008 22.96 -26.51 -20.55
N GLU A 1009 24.27 -26.72 -20.69
CA GLU A 1009 24.94 -26.84 -22.00
C GLU A 1009 24.33 -27.96 -22.84
N GLU A 1010 23.95 -29.09 -22.23
CA GLU A 1010 23.31 -30.22 -22.92
C GLU A 1010 21.95 -29.84 -23.54
N LEU A 1011 21.05 -29.21 -22.76
CA LEU A 1011 19.73 -28.78 -23.25
C LEU A 1011 19.87 -27.73 -24.34
N ARG A 1012 20.82 -26.80 -24.17
CA ARG A 1012 21.12 -25.78 -25.17
C ARG A 1012 21.63 -26.37 -26.47
N THR A 1013 22.54 -27.36 -26.42
CA THR A 1013 23.02 -28.06 -27.62
C THR A 1013 21.85 -28.75 -28.32
N LYS A 1014 21.03 -29.51 -27.57
CA LYS A 1014 19.82 -30.15 -28.12
C LYS A 1014 18.86 -29.17 -28.79
N LEU A 1015 18.63 -28.00 -28.19
CA LEU A 1015 17.80 -26.94 -28.78
C LEU A 1015 18.46 -26.30 -30.01
N ALA A 1016 19.77 -26.13 -30.01
CA ALA A 1016 20.51 -25.59 -31.14
C ALA A 1016 20.50 -26.54 -32.34
N ASP A 1017 20.52 -27.84 -32.12
CA ASP A 1017 20.46 -28.87 -33.18
C ASP A 1017 19.13 -28.83 -33.94
N LEU A 1018 18.04 -28.40 -33.28
CA LEU A 1018 16.72 -28.23 -33.89
C LEU A 1018 16.63 -27.03 -34.84
N LYS A 1019 17.59 -26.10 -34.82
CA LYS A 1019 17.55 -24.90 -35.66
C LYS A 1019 17.61 -25.26 -37.14
N TYR A 1020 16.89 -24.47 -37.93
CA TYR A 1020 17.10 -24.46 -39.37
C TYR A 1020 18.37 -23.69 -39.72
N ILE A 1021 19.08 -24.23 -40.69
CA ILE A 1021 20.26 -23.64 -41.31
C ILE A 1021 19.98 -23.54 -42.80
N LEU A 1022 20.24 -22.37 -43.37
CA LEU A 1022 20.14 -22.17 -44.81
C LEU A 1022 21.37 -22.80 -45.48
N SER A 1023 21.15 -23.84 -46.28
CA SER A 1023 22.19 -24.41 -47.13
C SER A 1023 22.14 -23.75 -48.51
N ILE A 1024 23.29 -23.20 -48.93
CA ILE A 1024 23.49 -22.61 -50.24
C ILE A 1024 24.50 -23.48 -50.99
N GLU A 1025 24.03 -24.17 -52.01
CA GLU A 1025 24.80 -25.08 -52.83
C GLU A 1025 25.12 -24.42 -54.18
N PHE A 1026 26.40 -24.16 -54.42
CA PHE A 1026 26.93 -23.72 -55.71
C PHE A 1026 27.23 -24.95 -56.57
N THR A 1027 26.53 -25.07 -57.70
CA THR A 1027 26.72 -26.12 -58.70
C THR A 1027 27.45 -25.55 -59.93
N GLU A 1028 27.90 -26.40 -60.84
CA GLU A 1028 28.48 -25.95 -62.13
C GLU A 1028 27.49 -25.15 -63.00
N LYS A 1029 26.17 -25.23 -62.73
CA LYS A 1029 25.13 -24.59 -63.55
C LYS A 1029 24.35 -23.46 -62.85
N GLY A 1030 24.57 -23.22 -61.55
CA GLY A 1030 23.84 -22.21 -60.77
C GLY A 1030 23.84 -22.44 -59.26
N LEU A 1031 22.93 -21.78 -58.54
CA LEU A 1031 22.76 -21.87 -57.09
C LEU A 1031 21.50 -22.67 -56.71
N CYS A 1032 21.59 -23.44 -55.63
CA CYS A 1032 20.48 -24.15 -55.04
C CYS A 1032 20.38 -23.82 -53.54
N TYR A 1033 19.20 -23.41 -53.09
CA TYR A 1033 18.90 -23.07 -51.70
C TYR A 1033 18.02 -24.15 -51.08
N LYS A 1034 18.39 -24.58 -49.87
CA LYS A 1034 17.65 -25.57 -49.06
C LYS A 1034 17.69 -25.18 -47.60
N ILE A 1035 16.72 -25.62 -46.81
CA ILE A 1035 16.80 -25.55 -45.34
C ILE A 1035 17.10 -26.95 -44.81
N ILE A 1036 18.02 -27.03 -43.85
CA ILE A 1036 18.39 -28.28 -43.18
C ILE A 1036 18.39 -28.08 -41.67
N ARG A 1037 18.18 -29.15 -40.91
CA ARG A 1037 18.41 -29.19 -39.45
C ARG A 1037 19.72 -29.92 -39.14
N ASN A 1038 20.24 -29.82 -37.92
CA ASN A 1038 21.48 -30.48 -37.46
C ASN A 1038 22.78 -29.99 -38.13
N GLY A 1039 23.11 -28.69 -38.04
CA GLY A 1039 24.43 -28.19 -38.45
C GLY A 1039 25.42 -28.01 -37.29
N VAL A 1040 26.65 -27.56 -37.60
CA VAL A 1040 27.68 -27.38 -36.57
C VAL A 1040 27.29 -26.22 -35.67
N HIS A 1041 27.53 -26.34 -34.36
CA HIS A 1041 27.10 -25.35 -33.38
C HIS A 1041 27.64 -23.94 -33.72
N GLY A 1042 26.73 -23.01 -34.01
CA GLY A 1042 27.06 -21.63 -34.40
C GLY A 1042 26.98 -21.33 -35.92
N GLU A 1043 26.79 -22.35 -36.77
CA GLU A 1043 26.53 -22.15 -38.21
C GLU A 1043 25.11 -21.66 -38.46
N ARG A 1044 24.97 -20.55 -39.21
CA ARG A 1044 23.68 -20.04 -39.71
C ARG A 1044 23.43 -20.38 -41.17
N ILE A 1045 24.52 -20.38 -41.95
CA ILE A 1045 24.52 -20.68 -43.37
C ILE A 1045 25.59 -21.72 -43.65
N ARG A 1046 25.23 -22.73 -44.44
CA ARG A 1046 26.15 -23.76 -44.92
C ARG A 1046 26.39 -23.59 -46.42
N LEU A 1047 27.62 -23.24 -46.78
CA LEU A 1047 28.05 -23.19 -48.18
C LEU A 1047 28.56 -24.55 -48.67
N ILE A 1048 28.07 -25.01 -49.82
CA ILE A 1048 28.47 -26.27 -50.45
C ILE A 1048 28.86 -25.99 -51.91
N TYR A 1049 29.97 -26.58 -52.38
CA TYR A 1049 30.35 -26.57 -53.80
C TYR A 1049 30.27 -27.98 -54.37
N SER A 1050 29.27 -28.25 -55.21
CA SER A 1050 29.03 -29.56 -55.80
C SER A 1050 29.51 -29.61 -57.25
N GLY A 1051 30.71 -30.18 -57.43
CA GLY A 1051 31.39 -30.36 -58.71
C GLY A 1051 32.79 -29.75 -58.74
N ALA A 1052 33.72 -30.36 -59.49
CA ALA A 1052 35.11 -29.94 -59.54
C ALA A 1052 35.28 -28.52 -60.10
N ASN A 1053 34.36 -28.06 -60.97
CA ASN A 1053 34.41 -26.72 -61.54
C ASN A 1053 33.48 -25.72 -60.84
N ALA A 1054 32.64 -26.10 -59.87
CA ALA A 1054 31.62 -25.21 -59.31
C ALA A 1054 32.18 -23.92 -58.72
N LYS A 1055 33.29 -24.01 -57.98
CA LYS A 1055 34.00 -22.83 -57.43
C LYS A 1055 34.59 -21.97 -58.55
N LYS A 1056 35.21 -22.60 -59.56
CA LYS A 1056 35.77 -21.94 -60.73
C LYS A 1056 34.69 -21.24 -61.57
N GLU A 1057 33.50 -21.83 -61.70
CA GLU A 1057 32.37 -21.23 -62.42
C GLU A 1057 31.77 -20.04 -61.67
N ARG A 1058 31.63 -20.12 -60.33
CA ARG A 1058 31.30 -18.94 -59.51
C ARG A 1058 32.34 -17.83 -59.70
N ASP A 1059 33.63 -18.15 -59.60
CA ASP A 1059 34.70 -17.14 -59.72
C ASP A 1059 34.77 -16.55 -61.12
N LYS A 1060 34.49 -17.34 -62.17
CA LYS A 1060 34.29 -16.84 -63.54
C LYS A 1060 33.09 -15.92 -63.63
N TRP A 1061 32.00 -16.22 -62.94
CA TRP A 1061 30.81 -15.38 -62.87
C TRP A 1061 31.07 -14.06 -62.15
N LEU A 1062 31.77 -14.11 -61.02
CA LEU A 1062 32.28 -12.95 -60.31
C LEU A 1062 33.16 -12.12 -61.26
N HIS A 1063 34.11 -12.74 -61.96
CA HIS A 1063 34.99 -12.05 -62.91
C HIS A 1063 34.22 -11.44 -64.10
N ARG A 1064 33.20 -12.12 -64.64
CA ARG A 1064 32.32 -11.60 -65.70
C ARG A 1064 31.52 -10.39 -65.23
N LEU A 1065 30.96 -10.46 -64.03
CA LEU A 1065 30.29 -9.33 -63.39
C LEU A 1065 31.26 -8.17 -63.12
N HIS A 1066 32.57 -8.43 -62.91
CA HIS A 1066 33.59 -7.38 -62.74
C HIS A 1066 34.11 -6.80 -64.07
N LYS A 1067 33.89 -7.47 -65.21
CA LYS A 1067 34.43 -7.08 -66.53
C LYS A 1067 33.45 -6.36 -67.47
N GLN A 1068 32.16 -6.34 -67.16
CA GLN A 1068 31.17 -5.61 -67.98
C GLN A 1068 31.20 -4.11 -67.65
N GLU A 1069 31.82 -3.32 -68.53
CA GLU A 1069 31.43 -1.93 -68.75
C GLU A 1069 29.99 -1.93 -69.29
N ILE A 1070 29.00 -1.75 -68.42
CA ILE A 1070 27.62 -1.52 -68.83
C ILE A 1070 27.55 -0.05 -69.28
N GLY A 1071 27.69 0.19 -70.58
CA GLY A 1071 27.59 1.53 -71.16
C GLY A 1071 26.19 2.14 -70.95
N MET A 1072 26.11 3.27 -70.25
CA MET A 1072 24.89 4.08 -70.12
C MET A 1072 25.02 5.36 -70.94
N ASN A 1073 24.31 5.43 -72.06
CA ASN A 1073 24.05 6.67 -72.81
C ASN A 1073 22.57 7.04 -72.67
N HIS A 1074 22.20 7.84 -71.65
CA HIS A 1074 21.25 8.99 -71.67
C HIS A 1074 20.71 9.32 -70.27
N PRO A 1075 20.54 10.62 -69.93
CA PRO A 1075 19.63 11.07 -68.88
C PRO A 1075 18.25 11.39 -69.48
N LEU A 1076 17.17 10.93 -68.85
CA LEU A 1076 15.80 11.37 -69.16
C LEU A 1076 14.96 11.33 -67.89
N GLY A 1077 14.41 12.49 -67.53
CA GLY A 1077 13.30 12.65 -66.60
C GLY A 1077 11.98 12.85 -67.35
N GLU A 1078 10.90 12.75 -66.56
CA GLU A 1078 9.49 13.14 -66.79
C GLU A 1078 8.60 12.23 -67.69
N GLN A 1079 7.65 11.51 -67.08
CA GLN A 1079 6.19 11.77 -67.10
C GLN A 1079 5.31 10.55 -66.68
N ILE A 1080 4.50 10.75 -65.63
CA ILE A 1080 3.05 10.45 -65.47
C ILE A 1080 2.52 9.04 -65.07
N ASP A 1081 1.76 9.10 -63.96
CA ASP A 1081 0.53 8.44 -63.45
C ASP A 1081 0.41 7.01 -62.85
N ASP A 1082 -0.43 7.03 -61.81
CA ASP A 1082 -0.86 6.02 -60.82
C ASP A 1082 -1.73 4.86 -61.36
N GLU A 1083 -1.85 3.84 -60.50
CA GLU A 1083 -2.78 2.69 -60.49
C GLU A 1083 -2.55 1.58 -61.54
N TYR A 1084 -1.91 0.47 -61.12
CA TYR A 1084 -2.40 -0.92 -61.29
C TYR A 1084 -1.46 -1.95 -60.61
N ASP A 1085 -2.08 -2.99 -60.06
CA ASP A 1085 -1.57 -4.21 -59.43
C ASP A 1085 -0.21 -4.74 -59.94
N ILE A 1086 0.60 -5.27 -59.01
CA ILE A 1086 1.97 -5.79 -59.25
C ILE A 1086 1.94 -6.90 -60.32
N ARG A 1087 2.23 -6.57 -61.59
CA ARG A 1087 2.95 -7.49 -62.51
C ARG A 1087 4.44 -7.33 -62.48
N ILE A 1088 4.83 -6.84 -61.31
CA ILE A 1088 6.11 -6.37 -60.87
C ILE A 1088 6.46 -5.34 -61.90
N SER A 1089 6.23 -4.09 -61.52
CA SER A 1089 7.23 -3.10 -61.71
C SER A 1089 8.42 -3.30 -60.75
N SER A 1090 8.86 -4.48 -60.36
CA SER A 1090 10.15 -5.04 -60.87
C SER A 1090 10.92 -4.34 -61.99
N ARG A 1091 10.65 -3.10 -62.33
CA ARG A 1091 11.33 -2.40 -63.41
C ARG A 1091 12.19 -1.35 -62.84
N GLU A 1092 11.99 -0.96 -61.59
CA GLU A 1092 12.97 -0.27 -60.75
C GLU A 1092 13.07 -0.80 -59.24
N MET A 1093 12.83 -2.10 -58.84
CA MET A 1093 13.66 -2.77 -57.72
C MET A 1093 15.10 -3.07 -58.21
N ILE A 1094 15.55 -2.10 -58.93
CA ILE A 1094 16.02 -2.09 -60.30
C ILE A 1094 16.27 -0.55 -60.42
N ARG A 1095 17.07 0.04 -61.23
CA ARG A 1095 17.94 -0.39 -62.28
C ARG A 1095 19.27 -0.65 -61.63
N LEU A 1096 19.30 -1.86 -61.07
CA LEU A 1096 20.24 -2.39 -60.10
C LEU A 1096 19.76 -2.11 -58.66
N PHE A 1097 19.97 -3.06 -57.77
CA PHE A 1097 20.40 -2.74 -56.41
C PHE A 1097 21.59 -1.82 -56.64
N GLU A 1098 21.36 -0.50 -56.71
CA GLU A 1098 21.92 0.36 -57.77
C GLU A 1098 23.42 0.48 -57.68
N GLU A 1099 24.08 -0.43 -58.38
CA GLU A 1099 25.52 -0.68 -58.32
C GLU A 1099 25.96 -1.21 -56.95
N THR A 1100 25.20 -2.16 -56.40
CA THR A 1100 25.34 -2.60 -55.03
C THR A 1100 26.72 -3.07 -54.72
N VAL A 1101 27.30 -2.41 -53.74
CA VAL A 1101 27.08 -1.01 -53.32
C VAL A 1101 28.44 -0.78 -52.72
N HIS A 1102 29.32 -0.38 -53.62
CA HIS A 1102 30.78 -0.48 -53.51
C HIS A 1102 31.40 -1.82 -53.95
N ARG A 1103 31.50 -2.05 -55.26
CA ARG A 1103 32.72 -2.70 -55.82
C ARG A 1103 33.78 -1.60 -56.08
N ASN A 1104 34.27 -0.90 -55.06
CA ASN A 1104 34.94 -1.50 -53.90
C ASN A 1104 34.66 -0.77 -52.57
N ASP A 1105 34.47 -1.59 -51.54
CA ASP A 1105 34.51 -1.37 -50.08
C ASP A 1105 33.35 -0.62 -49.39
N VAL A 1106 32.36 -1.45 -49.08
CA VAL A 1106 31.09 -1.32 -48.33
C VAL A 1106 31.12 -0.41 -47.10
N TYR A 1107 30.42 0.73 -47.21
CA TYR A 1107 29.69 1.40 -46.13
C TYR A 1107 28.32 1.81 -46.69
N VAL A 1108 27.29 1.02 -46.38
CA VAL A 1108 25.92 1.28 -46.84
C VAL A 1108 25.37 2.50 -46.09
N SER A 1109 25.03 3.58 -46.79
CA SER A 1109 24.45 4.77 -46.15
C SER A 1109 23.14 4.42 -45.43
N GLU A 1110 22.87 5.12 -44.32
CA GLU A 1110 21.68 4.91 -43.47
C GLU A 1110 20.36 5.02 -44.26
N LYS A 1111 20.35 5.84 -45.31
CA LYS A 1111 19.23 6.08 -46.22
C LYS A 1111 18.92 4.87 -47.13
N ILE A 1112 19.95 4.09 -47.52
CA ILE A 1112 19.81 2.88 -48.35
C ILE A 1112 19.33 1.70 -47.48
N ARG A 1113 19.88 1.58 -46.27
CA ARG A 1113 19.46 0.62 -45.25
C ARG A 1113 17.96 0.75 -44.92
N TYR A 1114 17.48 1.99 -44.78
CA TYR A 1114 16.06 2.29 -44.55
C TYR A 1114 15.14 1.86 -45.72
N ARG A 1115 15.57 2.03 -46.97
CA ARG A 1115 14.80 1.64 -48.16
C ARG A 1115 14.73 0.12 -48.37
N LEU A 1116 15.82 -0.60 -48.07
CA LEU A 1116 15.86 -2.07 -48.00
C LEU A 1116 14.93 -2.63 -46.93
N ASP A 1117 14.98 -2.04 -45.73
CA ASP A 1117 14.08 -2.39 -44.64
C ASP A 1117 12.62 -2.22 -45.10
N HIS A 1118 12.28 -1.12 -45.77
CA HIS A 1118 10.93 -0.84 -46.27
C HIS A 1118 10.47 -1.83 -47.36
N LEU A 1119 11.29 -2.12 -48.38
CA LEU A 1119 10.98 -3.13 -49.41
C LEU A 1119 10.79 -4.54 -48.81
N MET A 1120 11.64 -4.90 -47.85
CA MET A 1120 11.52 -6.14 -47.09
C MET A 1120 10.35 -6.12 -46.09
N LYS A 1121 9.81 -4.94 -45.75
CA LYS A 1121 8.60 -4.86 -44.95
C LYS A 1121 7.37 -5.35 -45.72
N ASP A 1122 7.35 -5.11 -47.03
CA ASP A 1122 6.23 -5.44 -47.90
C ASP A 1122 6.41 -6.77 -48.66
N MET A 1123 7.65 -7.28 -48.79
CA MET A 1123 7.95 -8.59 -49.42
C MET A 1123 7.19 -9.81 -48.87
N PRO A 1124 6.90 -9.95 -47.56
CA PRO A 1124 6.13 -11.07 -47.05
C PRO A 1124 4.69 -11.11 -47.59
N GLY A 1125 4.14 -9.96 -48.00
CA GLY A 1125 2.87 -9.87 -48.71
C GLY A 1125 2.98 -10.35 -50.16
N ALA A 1126 4.10 -10.05 -50.83
CA ALA A 1126 4.39 -10.47 -52.20
C ALA A 1126 4.71 -11.98 -52.32
N LEU A 1127 5.36 -12.58 -51.32
CA LEU A 1127 5.68 -14.02 -51.25
C LEU A 1127 4.47 -14.90 -50.86
N ARG A 1128 3.35 -14.30 -50.43
CA ARG A 1128 2.11 -15.02 -50.08
C ARG A 1128 1.22 -15.35 -51.27
N ILE A 1129 1.43 -14.69 -52.41
CA ILE A 1129 0.67 -14.93 -53.62
C ILE A 1129 1.33 -16.12 -54.33
N GLY A 1130 0.55 -17.11 -54.76
CA GLY A 1130 1.01 -18.32 -55.46
C GLY A 1130 1.65 -18.08 -56.84
N GLY A 1131 2.45 -17.03 -56.98
CA GLY A 1131 3.21 -16.70 -58.17
C GLY A 1131 4.56 -17.41 -58.18
N ASN A 1132 4.88 -18.02 -59.32
CA ASN A 1132 6.18 -18.59 -59.69
C ASN A 1132 7.29 -17.51 -59.82
N ASP A 1133 7.21 -16.43 -59.05
CA ASP A 1133 8.00 -15.23 -59.25
C ASP A 1133 9.41 -15.40 -58.65
N LYS A 1134 10.25 -16.17 -59.35
CA LYS A 1134 11.66 -16.38 -59.02
C LYS A 1134 12.49 -15.10 -59.01
N ASN A 1135 11.94 -13.96 -59.46
CA ASN A 1135 12.68 -12.73 -59.67
C ASN A 1135 13.31 -12.18 -58.38
N ILE A 1136 12.61 -12.26 -57.24
CA ILE A 1136 13.16 -11.86 -55.93
C ILE A 1136 14.36 -12.76 -55.55
N PHE A 1137 14.23 -14.08 -55.73
CA PHE A 1137 15.31 -15.03 -55.43
C PHE A 1137 16.50 -14.90 -56.38
N ARG A 1138 16.26 -14.58 -57.66
CA ARG A 1138 17.32 -14.29 -58.63
C ARG A 1138 18.11 -13.04 -58.23
N PHE A 1139 17.41 -11.98 -57.83
CA PHE A 1139 18.03 -10.76 -57.31
C PHE A 1139 18.90 -11.01 -56.07
N LEU A 1140 18.36 -11.72 -55.08
CA LEU A 1140 19.11 -12.11 -53.87
C LEU A 1140 20.34 -12.99 -54.19
N SER A 1141 20.25 -13.82 -55.24
CA SER A 1141 21.36 -14.66 -55.72
C SER A 1141 22.49 -13.84 -56.36
N LEU A 1142 22.18 -12.76 -57.09
CA LEU A 1142 23.19 -11.85 -57.65
C LEU A 1142 24.01 -11.17 -56.55
N PHE A 1143 23.34 -10.79 -55.46
CA PHE A 1143 23.98 -10.21 -54.31
C PHE A 1143 24.93 -11.20 -53.61
N LEU A 1144 24.47 -12.43 -53.38
CA LEU A 1144 25.27 -13.51 -52.79
C LEU A 1144 26.52 -13.86 -53.59
N LEU A 1145 26.46 -13.81 -54.93
CA LEU A 1145 27.60 -14.07 -55.79
C LEU A 1145 28.77 -13.10 -55.56
N ASN A 1146 28.50 -11.89 -55.05
CA ASN A 1146 29.49 -10.83 -54.83
C ASN A 1146 30.14 -10.85 -53.44
N ILE A 1147 29.69 -11.74 -52.54
CA ILE A 1147 30.21 -11.82 -51.18
C ILE A 1147 31.26 -12.94 -51.10
N PRO A 1148 32.47 -12.70 -50.55
CA PRO A 1148 33.46 -13.74 -50.30
C PRO A 1148 32.95 -14.86 -49.38
N ASP A 1149 33.40 -16.10 -49.56
CA ASP A 1149 32.97 -17.28 -48.77
C ASP A 1149 33.07 -17.03 -47.27
N LYS A 1150 34.20 -16.41 -46.86
CA LYS A 1150 34.46 -16.07 -45.46
C LYS A 1150 33.41 -15.13 -44.90
N ALA A 1151 32.92 -14.16 -45.67
CA ALA A 1151 31.93 -13.18 -45.21
C ALA A 1151 30.49 -13.73 -45.23
N ILE A 1152 30.22 -14.79 -46.02
CA ILE A 1152 28.93 -15.50 -45.97
C ILE A 1152 28.87 -16.44 -44.74
N CYS A 1153 30.01 -17.05 -44.37
CA CYS A 1153 30.12 -18.03 -43.30
C CYS A 1153 30.57 -17.46 -41.93
N ASP A 1154 30.99 -16.20 -41.82
CA ASP A 1154 31.49 -15.63 -40.56
C ASP A 1154 30.39 -15.55 -39.49
N SER A 1155 30.70 -16.03 -38.28
CA SER A 1155 29.78 -16.07 -37.13
C SER A 1155 30.00 -14.91 -36.13
N SER A 1156 30.87 -13.94 -36.41
CA SER A 1156 31.17 -12.80 -35.53
C SER A 1156 30.03 -11.77 -35.47
N LYS A 1157 30.06 -10.89 -34.44
CA LYS A 1157 29.00 -9.90 -34.14
C LYS A 1157 28.73 -8.87 -35.25
N GLU A 1158 29.60 -8.77 -36.26
CA GLU A 1158 29.45 -7.88 -37.41
C GLU A 1158 28.84 -8.63 -38.61
N ILE A 1159 27.64 -9.20 -38.43
CA ILE A 1159 26.89 -9.71 -39.57
C ILE A 1159 26.63 -8.55 -40.53
N SER A 1160 27.03 -8.71 -41.80
CA SER A 1160 26.45 -7.94 -42.91
C SER A 1160 24.94 -8.15 -42.85
N ILE A 1161 24.20 -7.11 -42.48
CA ILE A 1161 22.72 -7.06 -42.36
C ILE A 1161 22.02 -7.85 -43.46
N ASN A 1162 22.62 -7.89 -44.64
CA ASN A 1162 22.14 -8.61 -45.81
C ASN A 1162 22.07 -10.15 -45.65
N VAL A 1163 23.02 -10.78 -44.96
CA VAL A 1163 23.04 -12.23 -44.70
C VAL A 1163 21.89 -12.64 -43.77
N PHE A 1164 21.64 -11.81 -42.76
CA PHE A 1164 20.50 -11.95 -41.85
C PHE A 1164 19.14 -11.87 -42.59
N MET A 1165 19.04 -10.90 -43.49
CA MET A 1165 17.84 -10.68 -44.31
C MET A 1165 17.58 -11.84 -45.27
N LEU A 1166 18.63 -12.39 -45.88
CA LEU A 1166 18.57 -13.57 -46.74
C LEU A 1166 18.02 -14.80 -46.01
N GLU A 1167 18.60 -15.14 -44.85
CA GLU A 1167 18.13 -16.25 -44.02
C GLU A 1167 16.64 -16.09 -43.68
N THR A 1168 16.23 -14.88 -43.30
CA THR A 1168 14.83 -14.57 -42.95
C THR A 1168 13.88 -14.77 -44.14
N VAL A 1169 14.22 -14.31 -45.34
CA VAL A 1169 13.38 -14.46 -46.54
C VAL A 1169 13.22 -15.93 -46.93
N PHE A 1170 14.30 -16.70 -46.92
CA PHE A 1170 14.23 -18.13 -47.25
C PHE A 1170 13.45 -18.92 -46.19
N LEU A 1171 13.64 -18.64 -44.90
CA LEU A 1171 12.85 -19.27 -43.83
C LEU A 1171 11.36 -18.89 -43.88
N GLN A 1172 11.01 -17.72 -44.41
CA GLN A 1172 9.61 -17.35 -44.67
C GLN A 1172 9.00 -18.08 -45.88
N TYR A 1173 9.82 -18.37 -46.89
CA TYR A 1173 9.43 -19.07 -48.12
C TYR A 1173 9.21 -20.56 -47.86
N PHE A 1174 10.18 -21.23 -47.23
CA PHE A 1174 10.12 -22.65 -46.96
C PHE A 1174 9.08 -22.97 -45.89
N ARG A 1175 8.49 -24.17 -45.97
CA ARG A 1175 7.44 -24.66 -45.04
C ARG A 1175 7.95 -25.79 -44.17
N ILE A 1176 7.43 -25.88 -42.95
CA ILE A 1176 7.73 -26.94 -41.98
C ILE A 1176 7.26 -28.30 -42.53
N GLY A 1177 8.06 -29.35 -42.37
CA GLY A 1177 7.69 -30.75 -42.64
C GLY A 1177 7.86 -31.19 -44.11
N SER A 1178 8.26 -30.27 -44.98
CA SER A 1178 8.63 -30.57 -46.38
C SER A 1178 10.04 -30.11 -46.75
N GLU A 1179 10.83 -29.73 -45.75
CA GLU A 1179 12.22 -29.27 -45.89
C GLU A 1179 13.08 -30.16 -46.80
N ASP A 1180 12.99 -31.50 -46.69
CA ASP A 1180 13.80 -32.44 -47.49
C ASP A 1180 13.44 -32.45 -48.99
N THR A 1181 12.30 -31.86 -49.36
CA THR A 1181 11.77 -31.83 -50.72
C THR A 1181 11.68 -30.43 -51.32
N GLN A 1182 11.90 -29.40 -50.51
CA GLN A 1182 11.84 -28.01 -50.94
C GLN A 1182 13.23 -27.48 -51.27
N GLU A 1183 13.46 -27.19 -52.54
CA GLU A 1183 14.68 -26.53 -53.01
C GLU A 1183 14.34 -25.37 -53.95
N MET A 1184 15.06 -24.26 -53.84
CA MET A 1184 14.98 -23.15 -54.78
C MET A 1184 16.22 -23.15 -55.66
N LYS A 1185 16.06 -23.41 -56.96
CA LYS A 1185 17.15 -23.45 -57.94
C LYS A 1185 17.14 -22.20 -58.83
N ILE A 1186 18.29 -21.55 -58.90
CA ILE A 1186 18.57 -20.35 -59.71
C ILE A 1186 19.75 -20.66 -60.63
N MET A 1187 19.48 -20.79 -61.93
CA MET A 1187 20.52 -21.12 -62.92
C MET A 1187 21.34 -19.89 -63.29
N TYR A 1188 22.62 -20.06 -63.61
CA TYR A 1188 23.46 -18.96 -64.08
C TYR A 1188 22.88 -18.29 -65.35
N ASP A 1189 22.34 -19.06 -66.29
CA ASP A 1189 21.70 -18.51 -67.49
C ASP A 1189 20.44 -17.68 -67.18
N GLU A 1190 19.72 -17.99 -66.09
CA GLU A 1190 18.58 -17.18 -65.64
C GLU A 1190 19.03 -15.84 -65.07
N LEU A 1191 20.21 -15.80 -64.45
CA LEU A 1191 20.82 -14.57 -63.94
C LEU A 1191 21.34 -13.67 -65.08
N LEU A 1192 21.91 -14.26 -66.13
CA LEU A 1192 22.35 -13.52 -67.35
C LEU A 1192 21.18 -12.83 -68.04
N LYS A 1193 20.03 -13.50 -68.12
CA LYS A 1193 18.83 -12.94 -68.73
C LYS A 1193 18.32 -11.69 -68.03
N MET A 1194 18.55 -11.54 -66.71
CA MET A 1194 18.19 -10.31 -65.99
C MET A 1194 18.99 -9.08 -66.45
N PHE A 1195 20.21 -9.27 -66.95
CA PHE A 1195 21.06 -8.20 -67.50
C PHE A 1195 20.88 -8.02 -69.02
N SER A 1196 20.10 -8.88 -69.66
CA SER A 1196 19.89 -8.90 -71.12
C SER A 1196 18.56 -8.25 -71.54
N ILE A 1197 17.82 -7.68 -70.59
CA ILE A 1197 16.56 -6.98 -70.86
C ILE A 1197 16.93 -5.53 -71.20
N HIS A 1198 16.92 -5.23 -72.50
CA HIS A 1198 17.01 -3.89 -73.06
C HIS A 1198 15.74 -3.08 -72.85
#